data_AF-A0A380WW66-F1
#
_entry.id   AF-A0A380WW66-F1
#
_cell.length_a   1.000
_cell.length_b   1.000
_cell.length_c   1.000
_cell.angle_alpha   90.00
_cell.angle_beta   90.00
_cell.angle_gamma   90.00
#
_symmetry.space_group_name_H-M   'P 1'
#
loop_
_entity.id
_entity.type
_entity.pdbx_description
1 polymer ?
#
loop_
_entity_poly.entity_id
_entity_poly.type
_entity_poly.pdbx_seq_one_letter_code
_entity_poly.pdbx_strand_id
1 'polypeptide(L)'
;MNKKFVKVLAAVTVGSVLASNVSYAATEPVKKNETIYVTQENGKITDETASIWLNGDENIKVKDKSNLKDIKNLETDESVKADNGYINWDSKDKDIYYQGKTDSELPVDVKITYYLDGKELKASELEGKSGHLKIVAEATNKKTQTSEINGKQTKIYSPYAVATAMIFDSEKVTNISTDDGKIVKDGKNEIVTGLLTPGLKENFDGILEKDKLDKFKEKMEVEMDVTDYKPTEIYTLISNEFFQEDTNLASLDELNDGIDKLEDNMNKLVDASDQLSNGSRQINDGINQLSAGAGQLSDGSSQILANFEKLSNAFADLPNQVSVMTNAVNQLSDGSNNLNAGVNKYTAGVSQVNENMPALNQGARQLQAGATELDDGITKLNQATSQLKEKTAMDPSKSEEKTASLTDSLSQLQSGLDEFGEGIAPLEKGVGELNTGLGQLTDASETMNNSIGEISKTASGINIQGSLENINAQANAIDGVIANLEASNEDGSLNGQIENLSAIRNGLYAEAENLKTSAQLSGGVQAGLSQLNEASSELTAGIKQAKSGSNEISTKLSESKEELQTASTGLSAGVEKISKGFSQSNLAKLQESIAMLDDATSQIKEGSSKLKEGTIQNTAGVEKLSGAINQLDENSAQLTDGSQKLSNGLGEFKKRSQSLNQLANINETAINPLAAALRKLNTGLTQLDESTGQLKAGSDKYQASYNEFAKGLKDYKAQGIDELSNKTKDVQEVSDILDQMSKLSKENNSISGSTDDFETRSRIIQKIK
;
A
#
# COMPACT_ATOMS: atom_id res chain seq x y z
N MET A 1 2.84 -110.66 -17.47
CA MET A 1 3.16 -109.68 -16.41
C MET A 1 3.18 -110.36 -15.06
N ASN A 2 4.22 -110.13 -14.25
CA ASN A 2 4.32 -110.70 -12.90
C ASN A 2 3.30 -110.00 -11.97
N LYS A 3 2.58 -110.74 -11.11
CA LYS A 3 1.52 -110.21 -10.22
C LYS A 3 1.99 -109.08 -9.28
N LYS A 4 3.30 -108.97 -9.05
CA LYS A 4 3.92 -107.87 -8.28
C LYS A 4 3.98 -106.53 -9.02
N PHE A 5 4.12 -106.56 -10.35
CA PHE A 5 4.23 -105.36 -11.19
C PHE A 5 2.90 -104.58 -11.28
N VAL A 6 1.77 -105.31 -11.33
CA VAL A 6 0.42 -104.72 -11.34
C VAL A 6 0.15 -103.92 -10.07
N LYS A 7 0.71 -104.29 -8.90
CA LYS A 7 0.52 -103.54 -7.65
C LYS A 7 1.31 -102.23 -7.57
N VAL A 8 2.50 -102.16 -8.19
CA VAL A 8 3.32 -100.93 -8.22
C VAL A 8 2.78 -99.95 -9.25
N LEU A 9 2.37 -100.43 -10.43
CA LEU A 9 1.69 -99.60 -11.42
C LEU A 9 0.33 -99.12 -10.90
N ALA A 10 -0.43 -99.99 -10.21
CA ALA A 10 -1.68 -99.61 -9.55
C ALA A 10 -1.46 -98.56 -8.43
N ALA A 11 -0.36 -98.59 -7.69
CA ALA A 11 -0.07 -97.56 -6.70
C ALA A 11 0.28 -96.19 -7.33
N VAL A 12 0.86 -96.18 -8.54
CA VAL A 12 1.13 -94.96 -9.33
C VAL A 12 -0.13 -94.45 -10.04
N THR A 13 -1.05 -95.33 -10.45
CA THR A 13 -2.33 -94.94 -11.11
C THR A 13 -3.51 -94.73 -10.16
N VAL A 14 -3.49 -95.22 -8.92
CA VAL A 14 -4.61 -95.03 -7.96
C VAL A 14 -4.60 -93.63 -7.34
N GLY A 15 -3.51 -92.88 -7.47
CA GLY A 15 -3.47 -91.46 -7.10
C GLY A 15 -4.22 -90.52 -8.06
N SER A 16 -4.54 -90.95 -9.29
CA SER A 16 -5.14 -90.10 -10.33
C SER A 16 -6.67 -90.27 -10.47
N VAL A 17 -7.33 -91.05 -9.61
CA VAL A 17 -8.78 -91.37 -9.72
C VAL A 17 -9.64 -90.67 -8.67
N LEU A 18 -9.07 -89.85 -7.78
CA LEU A 18 -9.85 -89.13 -6.76
C LEU A 18 -9.61 -87.61 -6.83
N ALA A 19 -10.06 -87.01 -7.92
CA ALA A 19 -10.49 -85.61 -7.94
C ALA A 19 -11.79 -85.53 -8.74
N SER A 20 -12.84 -85.16 -8.03
CA SER A 20 -14.23 -85.03 -8.45
C SER A 20 -14.43 -83.94 -9.51
N ASN A 21 -15.13 -84.27 -10.59
CA ASN A 21 -15.90 -83.28 -11.35
C ASN A 21 -17.40 -83.52 -11.12
N VAL A 22 -18.04 -82.47 -10.60
CA VAL A 22 -19.48 -82.28 -10.58
C VAL A 22 -19.86 -81.83 -11.98
N SER A 23 -20.78 -82.52 -12.66
CA SER A 23 -21.23 -82.12 -14.00
C SER A 23 -22.72 -81.85 -14.04
N TYR A 24 -23.06 -80.67 -14.57
CA TYR A 24 -24.37 -80.26 -15.04
C TYR A 24 -24.58 -80.80 -16.47
N ALA A 25 -25.82 -81.14 -16.81
CA ALA A 25 -26.20 -81.85 -18.02
C ALA A 25 -25.76 -81.21 -19.35
N ALA A 26 -24.77 -81.82 -19.99
CA ALA A 26 -24.57 -81.87 -21.43
C ALA A 26 -24.19 -83.33 -21.78
N THR A 27 -24.50 -83.82 -22.97
CA THR A 27 -24.02 -85.12 -23.46
C THR A 27 -22.49 -85.12 -23.40
N GLU A 28 -21.89 -85.83 -22.43
CA GLU A 28 -20.43 -85.88 -22.30
C GLU A 28 -19.84 -86.53 -23.58
N PRO A 29 -18.79 -85.95 -24.17
CA PRO A 29 -18.06 -86.58 -25.25
C PRO A 29 -17.50 -87.93 -24.79
N VAL A 30 -17.36 -88.89 -25.72
CA VAL A 30 -16.83 -90.21 -25.39
C VAL A 30 -15.38 -90.05 -24.92
N LYS A 31 -15.02 -90.66 -23.80
CA LYS A 31 -13.66 -90.60 -23.24
C LYS A 31 -12.79 -91.57 -24.01
N LYS A 32 -11.76 -91.06 -24.70
CA LYS A 32 -10.76 -91.89 -25.39
C LYS A 32 -9.50 -91.94 -24.55
N ASN A 33 -9.27 -93.08 -23.92
CA ASN A 33 -8.06 -93.33 -23.14
C ASN A 33 -7.06 -94.14 -23.98
N GLU A 34 -5.98 -93.49 -24.37
CA GLU A 34 -4.91 -94.08 -25.17
C GLU A 34 -3.71 -94.42 -24.28
N THR A 35 -3.26 -95.67 -24.33
CA THR A 35 -2.05 -96.12 -23.66
C THR A 35 -1.09 -96.72 -24.69
N ILE A 36 -0.01 -96.02 -24.97
CA ILE A 36 1.06 -96.51 -25.86
C ILE A 36 2.03 -97.32 -25.03
N TYR A 37 2.08 -98.62 -25.26
CA TYR A 37 3.09 -99.50 -24.68
C TYR A 37 4.32 -99.53 -25.60
N VAL A 38 5.43 -98.99 -25.12
CA VAL A 38 6.70 -98.96 -25.84
C VAL A 38 7.67 -99.94 -25.18
N THR A 39 8.28 -100.82 -25.97
CA THR A 39 9.44 -101.59 -25.52
C THR A 39 10.68 -101.08 -26.21
N GLN A 40 11.66 -100.66 -25.41
CA GLN A 40 12.96 -100.19 -25.88
C GLN A 40 14.04 -101.15 -25.40
N GLU A 41 14.87 -101.64 -26.33
CA GLU A 41 16.01 -102.51 -26.02
C GLU A 41 17.27 -101.90 -26.62
N ASN A 42 18.33 -101.74 -25.82
CA ASN A 42 19.60 -101.13 -26.26
C ASN A 42 19.45 -99.76 -26.95
N GLY A 43 18.51 -98.93 -26.49
CA GLY A 43 18.27 -97.59 -27.02
C GLY A 43 17.49 -97.55 -28.34
N LYS A 44 16.89 -98.66 -28.78
CA LYS A 44 15.99 -98.69 -29.94
C LYS A 44 14.61 -99.21 -29.55
N ILE A 45 13.56 -98.58 -30.05
CA ILE A 45 12.19 -99.07 -29.92
C ILE A 45 12.07 -100.36 -30.75
N THR A 46 11.75 -101.46 -30.08
CA THR A 46 11.56 -102.78 -30.72
C THR A 46 10.08 -103.16 -30.84
N ASP A 47 9.22 -102.56 -30.02
CA ASP A 47 7.77 -102.72 -30.09
C ASP A 47 7.06 -101.45 -29.66
N GLU A 48 6.03 -101.07 -30.41
CA GLU A 48 5.14 -99.98 -30.06
C GLU A 48 3.70 -100.39 -30.35
N THR A 49 2.93 -100.55 -29.26
CA THR A 49 1.55 -101.02 -29.32
C THR A 49 0.65 -100.01 -28.62
N ALA A 50 -0.26 -99.42 -29.37
CA ALA A 50 -1.30 -98.57 -28.81
C ALA A 50 -2.46 -99.46 -28.32
N SER A 51 -2.88 -99.25 -27.07
CA SER A 51 -4.10 -99.81 -26.49
C SER A 51 -5.06 -98.68 -26.22
N ILE A 52 -6.26 -98.78 -26.78
CA ILE A 52 -7.27 -97.73 -26.72
C ILE A 52 -8.48 -98.29 -26.01
N TRP A 53 -8.94 -97.51 -25.04
CA TRP A 53 -10.19 -97.71 -24.35
C TRP A 53 -11.10 -96.52 -24.62
N LEU A 54 -12.16 -96.77 -25.37
CA LEU A 54 -13.25 -95.81 -25.52
C LEU A 54 -14.29 -96.11 -24.44
N ASN A 55 -14.67 -95.08 -23.68
CA ASN A 55 -15.65 -95.15 -22.61
C ASN A 55 -16.73 -94.09 -22.83
N GLY A 56 -17.98 -94.52 -22.94
CA GLY A 56 -19.14 -93.64 -23.06
C GLY A 56 -20.15 -93.89 -21.93
N ASP A 57 -20.95 -92.88 -21.61
CA ASP A 57 -22.02 -93.03 -20.60
C ASP A 57 -23.15 -93.97 -21.08
N GLU A 58 -23.37 -94.05 -22.39
CA GLU A 58 -24.35 -94.91 -23.07
C GLU A 58 -23.74 -95.62 -24.29
N ASN A 59 -24.50 -95.83 -25.37
CA ASN A 59 -24.03 -96.50 -26.59
C ASN A 59 -22.96 -95.68 -27.32
N ILE A 60 -21.82 -96.30 -27.63
CA ILE A 60 -20.72 -95.63 -28.34
C ILE A 60 -21.02 -95.59 -29.85
N LYS A 61 -21.31 -94.39 -30.35
CA LYS A 61 -21.44 -94.10 -31.79
C LYS A 61 -20.54 -92.93 -32.19
N VAL A 62 -19.31 -93.24 -32.57
CA VAL A 62 -18.24 -92.24 -32.78
C VAL A 62 -17.36 -92.58 -33.98
N LYS A 63 -16.68 -91.55 -34.51
CA LYS A 63 -15.68 -91.67 -35.56
C LYS A 63 -14.31 -91.45 -34.98
N ASP A 64 -13.63 -92.54 -34.69
CA ASP A 64 -12.31 -92.48 -34.08
C ASP A 64 -11.23 -92.28 -35.13
N LYS A 65 -10.56 -91.14 -35.13
CA LYS A 65 -9.39 -90.90 -35.98
C LYS A 65 -8.22 -91.73 -35.47
N SER A 66 -7.71 -92.62 -36.31
CA SER A 66 -6.65 -93.54 -35.94
C SER A 66 -5.64 -93.73 -37.08
N ASN A 67 -4.36 -93.60 -36.75
CA ASN A 67 -3.24 -93.94 -37.63
C ASN A 67 -2.68 -95.35 -37.38
N LEU A 68 -3.36 -96.16 -36.57
CA LEU A 68 -2.88 -97.47 -36.14
C LEU A 68 -2.94 -98.50 -37.28
N LYS A 69 -2.00 -99.44 -37.22
CA LYS A 69 -1.85 -100.58 -38.12
C LYS A 69 -2.17 -101.86 -37.35
N ASP A 70 -2.53 -102.93 -38.06
CA ASP A 70 -2.82 -104.25 -37.46
C ASP A 70 -3.82 -104.20 -36.29
N ILE A 71 -4.91 -103.45 -36.49
CA ILE A 71 -5.87 -103.16 -35.42
C ILE A 71 -6.71 -104.40 -35.10
N LYS A 72 -6.84 -104.67 -33.80
CA LYS A 72 -7.59 -105.80 -33.25
C LYS A 72 -8.49 -105.33 -32.12
N ASN A 73 -9.78 -105.69 -32.18
CA ASN A 73 -10.69 -105.54 -31.04
C ASN A 73 -10.32 -106.58 -29.98
N LEU A 74 -10.13 -106.14 -28.74
CA LEU A 74 -9.65 -106.98 -27.64
C LEU A 74 -10.75 -107.84 -27.00
N GLU A 75 -12.01 -107.50 -27.20
CA GLU A 75 -13.15 -108.23 -26.66
C GLU A 75 -13.63 -109.32 -27.62
N THR A 76 -13.70 -109.01 -28.92
CA THR A 76 -14.18 -109.95 -29.95
C THR A 76 -13.05 -110.72 -30.65
N ASP A 77 -11.81 -110.30 -30.47
CA ASP A 77 -10.61 -110.81 -31.16
C ASP A 77 -10.61 -110.56 -32.68
N GLU A 78 -11.55 -109.76 -33.20
CA GLU A 78 -11.71 -109.45 -34.63
C GLU A 78 -10.75 -108.36 -35.12
N SER A 79 -10.32 -108.46 -36.39
CA SER A 79 -9.54 -107.41 -37.04
C SER A 79 -10.42 -106.24 -37.44
N VAL A 80 -10.02 -105.03 -37.06
CA VAL A 80 -10.72 -103.78 -37.36
C VAL A 80 -9.97 -103.06 -38.48
N LYS A 81 -10.68 -102.54 -39.49
CA LYS A 81 -10.07 -101.74 -40.56
C LYS A 81 -10.42 -100.27 -40.38
N ALA A 82 -9.41 -99.42 -40.51
CA ALA A 82 -9.61 -97.98 -40.60
C ALA A 82 -9.87 -97.59 -42.06
N ASP A 83 -10.97 -96.89 -42.32
CA ASP A 83 -11.30 -96.32 -43.62
C ASP A 83 -10.85 -94.85 -43.66
N ASN A 84 -9.89 -94.53 -44.54
CA ASN A 84 -9.28 -93.20 -44.65
C ASN A 84 -8.78 -92.63 -43.31
N GLY A 85 -8.23 -93.49 -42.44
CA GLY A 85 -7.70 -93.08 -41.13
C GLY A 85 -8.76 -92.91 -40.04
N TYR A 86 -9.97 -93.43 -40.24
CA TYR A 86 -11.03 -93.43 -39.25
C TYR A 86 -11.57 -94.84 -38.98
N ILE A 87 -11.83 -95.15 -37.71
CA ILE A 87 -12.52 -96.33 -37.25
C ILE A 87 -13.93 -95.89 -36.85
N ASN A 88 -14.95 -96.45 -37.51
CA ASN A 88 -16.34 -96.15 -37.17
C ASN A 88 -16.82 -97.15 -36.13
N TRP A 89 -17.08 -96.68 -34.90
CA TRP A 89 -17.68 -97.49 -33.85
C TRP A 89 -19.18 -97.22 -33.78
N ASP A 90 -19.99 -98.27 -33.84
CA ASP A 90 -21.44 -98.26 -33.60
C ASP A 90 -21.75 -99.46 -32.70
N SER A 91 -21.42 -99.31 -31.41
CA SER A 91 -21.60 -100.35 -30.39
C SER A 91 -22.70 -99.98 -29.41
N LYS A 92 -23.42 -100.99 -28.93
CA LYS A 92 -24.34 -100.85 -27.79
C LYS A 92 -23.61 -100.88 -26.45
N ASP A 93 -22.34 -101.25 -26.45
CA ASP A 93 -21.50 -101.33 -25.28
C ASP A 93 -20.97 -99.94 -24.89
N LYS A 94 -20.77 -99.75 -23.59
CA LYS A 94 -20.23 -98.53 -22.99
C LYS A 94 -18.71 -98.47 -23.03
N ASP A 95 -18.08 -99.60 -23.31
CA ASP A 95 -16.64 -99.76 -23.34
C ASP A 95 -16.26 -100.44 -24.66
N ILE A 96 -15.24 -99.91 -25.33
CA ILE A 96 -14.63 -100.57 -26.48
C ILE A 96 -13.12 -100.59 -26.24
N TYR A 97 -12.55 -101.79 -26.26
CA TYR A 97 -11.11 -102.00 -26.16
C TYR A 97 -10.57 -102.50 -27.48
N TYR A 98 -9.58 -101.80 -28.02
CA TYR A 98 -8.89 -102.24 -29.22
C TYR A 98 -7.42 -101.85 -29.15
N GLN A 99 -6.59 -102.61 -29.84
CA GLN A 99 -5.15 -102.36 -29.90
C GLN A 99 -4.66 -102.36 -31.34
N GLY A 100 -3.55 -101.67 -31.60
CA GLY A 100 -2.87 -101.68 -32.89
C GLY A 100 -1.40 -101.29 -32.74
N LYS A 101 -0.63 -101.48 -33.81
CA LYS A 101 0.74 -101.00 -33.94
C LYS A 101 0.75 -99.54 -34.38
N THR A 102 1.71 -98.76 -33.89
CA THR A 102 1.93 -97.38 -34.32
C THR A 102 3.42 -97.18 -34.62
N ASP A 103 3.70 -96.28 -35.56
CA ASP A 103 5.04 -95.79 -35.89
C ASP A 103 5.14 -94.27 -35.66
N SER A 104 4.25 -93.72 -34.83
CA SER A 104 4.22 -92.31 -34.49
C SER A 104 5.43 -91.92 -33.65
N GLU A 105 5.97 -90.73 -33.88
CA GLU A 105 7.04 -90.22 -33.05
C GLU A 105 6.53 -89.89 -31.64
N LEU A 106 7.20 -90.43 -30.61
CA LEU A 106 6.87 -90.13 -29.22
C LEU A 106 7.10 -88.64 -28.91
N PRO A 107 6.18 -87.97 -28.19
CA PRO A 107 6.28 -86.55 -27.86
C PRO A 107 7.43 -86.22 -26.91
N VAL A 108 7.86 -87.20 -26.11
CA VAL A 108 9.02 -87.12 -25.22
C VAL A 108 9.90 -88.34 -25.47
N ASP A 109 11.19 -88.10 -25.68
CA ASP A 109 12.20 -89.15 -25.77
C ASP A 109 12.79 -89.41 -24.38
N VAL A 110 12.94 -90.70 -24.00
CA VAL A 110 13.55 -91.08 -22.72
C VAL A 110 14.81 -91.90 -22.98
N LYS A 111 15.93 -91.32 -22.60
CA LYS A 111 17.26 -91.92 -22.75
C LYS A 111 17.76 -92.40 -21.40
N ILE A 112 18.15 -93.67 -21.33
CA ILE A 112 18.84 -94.25 -20.17
C ILE A 112 20.31 -94.44 -20.52
N THR A 113 21.19 -93.92 -19.67
CA THR A 113 22.64 -94.07 -19.80
C THR A 113 23.20 -94.71 -18.52
N TYR A 114 24.06 -95.71 -18.66
CA TYR A 114 24.65 -96.44 -17.53
C TYR A 114 26.15 -96.18 -17.45
N TYR A 115 26.67 -95.99 -16.25
CA TYR A 115 28.09 -95.87 -15.96
C TYR A 115 28.48 -96.83 -14.85
N LEU A 116 29.46 -97.71 -15.08
CA LEU A 116 30.06 -98.52 -14.03
C LEU A 116 31.48 -98.03 -13.77
N ASP A 117 31.79 -97.69 -12.52
CA ASP A 117 33.07 -97.12 -12.09
C ASP A 117 33.49 -95.91 -12.97
N GLY A 118 32.51 -95.08 -13.34
CA GLY A 118 32.70 -93.90 -14.18
C GLY A 118 32.84 -94.15 -15.69
N LYS A 119 32.76 -95.40 -16.16
CA LYS A 119 32.79 -95.72 -17.61
C LYS A 119 31.40 -96.02 -18.13
N GLU A 120 31.01 -95.36 -19.21
CA GLU A 120 29.75 -95.61 -19.91
C GLU A 120 29.72 -97.04 -20.47
N LEU A 121 28.61 -97.74 -20.24
CA LEU A 121 28.40 -99.12 -20.68
C LEU A 121 26.99 -99.29 -21.25
N LYS A 122 26.82 -100.26 -22.15
CA LYS A 122 25.48 -100.71 -22.55
C LYS A 122 24.86 -101.57 -21.44
N ALA A 123 23.54 -101.55 -21.34
CA ALA A 123 22.81 -102.38 -20.38
C ALA A 123 23.23 -103.85 -20.44
N SER A 124 23.34 -104.43 -21.65
CA SER A 124 23.78 -105.81 -21.86
C SER A 124 25.18 -106.14 -21.35
N GLU A 125 26.05 -105.13 -21.20
CA GLU A 125 27.43 -105.29 -20.72
C GLU A 125 27.55 -105.24 -19.21
N LEU A 126 26.46 -104.98 -18.49
CA LEU A 126 26.43 -104.92 -17.03
C LEU A 126 26.13 -106.27 -16.37
N GLU A 127 25.64 -107.26 -17.13
CA GLU A 127 25.29 -108.59 -16.60
C GLU A 127 26.49 -109.24 -15.88
N GLY A 128 26.31 -109.60 -14.62
CA GLY A 128 27.31 -110.24 -13.76
C GLY A 128 28.45 -109.31 -13.28
N LYS A 129 28.41 -108.01 -13.60
CA LYS A 129 29.43 -107.06 -13.14
C LYS A 129 29.16 -106.57 -11.72
N SER A 130 30.24 -106.17 -11.04
CA SER A 130 30.21 -105.56 -9.71
C SER A 130 31.01 -104.26 -9.75
N GLY A 131 30.58 -103.24 -9.00
CA GLY A 131 31.21 -101.91 -8.97
C GLY A 131 30.21 -100.82 -8.57
N HIS A 132 30.60 -99.57 -8.77
CA HIS A 132 29.72 -98.42 -8.53
C HIS A 132 28.94 -98.08 -9.80
N LEU A 133 27.62 -98.28 -9.78
CA LEU A 133 26.72 -98.07 -10.92
C LEU A 133 25.97 -96.74 -10.77
N LYS A 134 26.06 -95.91 -11.82
CA LYS A 134 25.22 -94.73 -12.02
C LYS A 134 24.29 -94.94 -13.21
N ILE A 135 23.02 -94.65 -13.01
CA ILE A 135 21.98 -94.69 -14.04
C ILE A 135 21.44 -93.27 -14.20
N VAL A 136 21.50 -92.75 -15.43
CA VAL A 136 20.95 -91.44 -15.77
C VAL A 136 19.73 -91.65 -16.66
N ALA A 137 18.56 -91.22 -16.20
CA ALA A 137 17.33 -91.16 -16.97
C ALA A 137 17.09 -89.71 -17.40
N GLU A 138 17.17 -89.43 -18.69
CA GLU A 138 16.98 -88.10 -19.28
C GLU A 138 15.74 -88.12 -20.16
N ALA A 139 14.87 -87.11 -20.00
CA ALA A 139 13.66 -86.92 -20.79
C ALA A 139 13.80 -85.65 -21.64
N THR A 140 13.53 -85.74 -22.94
CA THR A 140 13.61 -84.60 -23.86
C THR A 140 12.28 -84.39 -24.55
N ASN A 141 11.69 -83.21 -24.37
CA ASN A 141 10.41 -82.85 -24.97
C ASN A 141 10.58 -82.31 -26.39
N LYS A 142 9.84 -82.89 -27.34
CA LYS A 142 9.90 -82.54 -28.77
C LYS A 142 8.73 -81.67 -29.22
N LYS A 143 7.72 -81.47 -28.37
CA LYS A 143 6.48 -80.75 -28.73
C LYS A 143 6.58 -79.30 -28.29
N THR A 144 6.66 -78.41 -29.28
CA THR A 144 6.76 -76.96 -29.04
C THR A 144 5.94 -76.18 -30.04
N GLN A 145 5.44 -75.01 -29.65
CA GLN A 145 4.79 -74.04 -30.51
C GLN A 145 5.30 -72.63 -30.20
N THR A 146 5.39 -71.79 -31.22
CA THR A 146 5.63 -70.36 -31.04
C THR A 146 4.29 -69.66 -30.86
N SER A 147 4.11 -68.98 -29.75
CA SER A 147 2.93 -68.20 -29.40
C SER A 147 3.33 -66.77 -29.06
N GLU A 148 2.42 -65.82 -29.31
CA GLU A 148 2.59 -64.44 -28.88
C GLU A 148 2.23 -64.33 -27.39
N ILE A 149 3.21 -63.99 -26.56
CA ILE A 149 3.07 -63.74 -25.13
C ILE A 149 3.49 -62.31 -24.88
N ASN A 150 2.60 -61.48 -24.33
CA ASN A 150 2.88 -60.08 -24.00
C ASN A 150 3.54 -59.29 -25.17
N GLY A 151 3.03 -59.49 -26.40
CA GLY A 151 3.53 -58.84 -27.63
C GLY A 151 4.85 -59.38 -28.20
N LYS A 152 5.40 -60.46 -27.64
CA LYS A 152 6.64 -61.11 -28.10
C LYS A 152 6.37 -62.53 -28.59
N GLN A 153 7.09 -62.95 -29.62
CA GLN A 153 7.04 -64.33 -30.12
C GLN A 153 7.88 -65.24 -29.21
N THR A 154 7.22 -66.06 -28.41
CA THR A 154 7.84 -66.93 -27.39
C THR A 154 7.62 -68.39 -27.75
N LYS A 155 8.65 -69.21 -27.60
CA LYS A 155 8.58 -70.66 -27.85
C LYS A 155 8.10 -71.35 -26.57
N ILE A 156 6.95 -72.00 -26.64
CA ILE A 156 6.32 -72.72 -25.53
C ILE A 156 6.38 -74.23 -25.81
N TYR A 157 6.85 -75.00 -24.84
CA TYR A 157 6.82 -76.46 -24.82
C TYR A 157 5.46 -76.95 -24.34
N SER A 158 4.91 -77.96 -25.02
CA SER A 158 3.73 -78.68 -24.55
C SER A 158 4.08 -79.38 -23.24
N PRO A 159 3.30 -79.21 -22.16
CA PRO A 159 3.72 -79.72 -20.85
C PRO A 159 3.57 -81.25 -20.79
N TYR A 160 4.64 -81.96 -20.43
CA TYR A 160 4.61 -83.40 -20.17
C TYR A 160 5.24 -83.71 -18.81
N ALA A 161 4.65 -84.68 -18.11
CA ALA A 161 5.19 -85.27 -16.91
C ALA A 161 5.70 -86.69 -17.23
N VAL A 162 6.93 -87.00 -16.82
CA VAL A 162 7.55 -88.31 -16.98
C VAL A 162 7.82 -88.90 -15.60
N ALA A 163 6.99 -89.84 -15.17
CA ALA A 163 7.21 -90.58 -13.93
C ALA A 163 8.06 -91.83 -14.24
N THR A 164 9.27 -91.87 -13.72
CA THR A 164 10.23 -92.97 -13.93
C THR A 164 10.27 -93.85 -12.69
N ALA A 165 10.28 -95.18 -12.87
CA ALA A 165 10.38 -96.16 -11.81
C ALA A 165 11.41 -97.25 -12.15
N MET A 166 12.31 -97.54 -11.22
CA MET A 166 13.34 -98.57 -11.31
C MET A 166 13.25 -99.49 -10.10
N ILE A 167 13.32 -100.81 -10.30
CA ILE A 167 13.18 -101.79 -9.21
C ILE A 167 14.43 -102.65 -9.14
N PHE A 168 15.18 -102.57 -8.05
CA PHE A 168 16.43 -103.31 -7.87
C PHE A 168 16.28 -104.43 -6.84
N ASP A 169 17.07 -105.49 -6.99
CA ASP A 169 17.15 -106.57 -6.00
C ASP A 169 18.06 -106.14 -4.84
N SER A 170 17.49 -106.03 -3.65
CA SER A 170 18.21 -105.57 -2.44
C SER A 170 19.33 -106.51 -1.99
N GLU A 171 19.40 -107.75 -2.48
CA GLU A 171 20.54 -108.65 -2.24
C GLU A 171 21.73 -108.35 -3.17
N LYS A 172 21.51 -107.60 -4.26
CA LYS A 172 22.48 -107.32 -5.32
C LYS A 172 22.89 -105.85 -5.41
N VAL A 173 22.13 -104.94 -4.80
CA VAL A 173 22.42 -103.51 -4.76
C VAL A 173 22.46 -102.98 -3.33
N THR A 174 23.39 -102.05 -3.05
CA THR A 174 23.53 -101.34 -1.78
C THR A 174 23.84 -99.86 -2.01
N ASN A 175 23.71 -99.02 -0.98
CA ASN A 175 24.05 -97.58 -1.04
C ASN A 175 23.33 -96.80 -2.16
N ILE A 176 22.05 -97.13 -2.40
CA ILE A 176 21.27 -96.42 -3.41
C ILE A 176 20.99 -94.97 -2.99
N SER A 177 21.23 -94.04 -3.91
CA SER A 177 21.00 -92.61 -3.74
C SER A 177 20.47 -91.99 -5.03
N THR A 178 19.70 -90.90 -4.90
CA THR A 178 19.15 -90.14 -6.02
C THR A 178 18.93 -88.70 -5.57
N ASP A 179 19.25 -87.74 -6.43
CA ASP A 179 19.06 -86.32 -6.12
C ASP A 179 17.61 -85.86 -6.36
N ASP A 180 16.93 -86.49 -7.34
CA ASP A 180 15.65 -86.03 -7.86
C ASP A 180 14.57 -87.13 -7.87
N GLY A 181 14.55 -87.94 -6.80
CA GLY A 181 13.58 -89.02 -6.64
C GLY A 181 13.38 -89.50 -5.21
N LYS A 182 12.54 -90.52 -5.08
CA LYS A 182 12.27 -91.21 -3.82
C LYS A 182 12.71 -92.66 -3.91
N ILE A 183 13.39 -93.11 -2.87
CA ILE A 183 13.78 -94.51 -2.69
C ILE A 183 12.80 -95.14 -1.69
N VAL A 184 12.24 -96.29 -2.05
CA VAL A 184 11.28 -97.05 -1.25
C VAL A 184 11.70 -98.50 -1.21
N LYS A 185 11.86 -99.05 0.01
CA LYS A 185 12.20 -100.47 0.21
C LYS A 185 10.93 -101.30 0.40
N ASP A 186 10.72 -102.32 -0.43
CA ASP A 186 9.60 -103.26 -0.36
C ASP A 186 10.09 -104.72 -0.36
N GLY A 187 10.17 -105.31 0.84
CA GLY A 187 10.64 -106.68 1.03
C GLY A 187 12.08 -106.87 0.54
N LYS A 188 12.25 -107.59 -0.58
CA LYS A 188 13.55 -107.84 -1.23
C LYS A 188 13.87 -106.85 -2.36
N ASN A 189 13.03 -105.84 -2.59
CA ASN A 189 13.19 -104.87 -3.67
C ASN A 189 13.50 -103.47 -3.13
N GLU A 190 14.37 -102.74 -3.81
CA GLU A 190 14.58 -101.29 -3.66
C GLU A 190 13.95 -100.60 -4.88
N ILE A 191 12.95 -99.74 -4.69
CA ILE A 191 12.24 -99.04 -5.75
C ILE A 191 12.70 -97.58 -5.75
N VAL A 192 13.16 -97.09 -6.90
CA VAL A 192 13.48 -95.67 -7.11
C VAL A 192 12.46 -95.06 -8.04
N THR A 193 11.79 -94.00 -7.62
CA THR A 193 10.85 -93.24 -8.46
C THR A 193 11.25 -91.78 -8.58
N GLY A 194 11.09 -91.19 -9.77
CA GLY A 194 11.35 -89.78 -10.03
C GLY A 194 10.31 -89.18 -10.95
N LEU A 195 10.20 -87.84 -10.93
CA LEU A 195 9.31 -87.08 -11.80
C LEU A 195 10.14 -86.08 -12.60
N LEU A 196 10.09 -86.18 -13.93
CA LEU A 196 10.71 -85.24 -14.85
C LEU A 196 9.64 -84.43 -15.57
N THR A 197 9.93 -83.18 -15.87
CA THR A 197 9.05 -82.19 -16.50
C THR A 197 9.79 -81.48 -17.64
N PRO A 198 10.12 -82.18 -18.72
CA PRO A 198 10.97 -81.65 -19.79
C PRO A 198 10.29 -80.52 -20.55
N GLY A 199 11.04 -79.44 -20.82
CA GLY A 199 10.54 -78.21 -21.46
C GLY A 199 9.82 -77.23 -20.54
N LEU A 200 9.50 -77.62 -19.30
CA LEU A 200 8.74 -76.76 -18.38
C LEU A 200 9.59 -75.63 -17.80
N LYS A 201 10.91 -75.86 -17.66
CA LYS A 201 11.85 -74.84 -17.21
C LYS A 201 11.95 -73.69 -18.20
N GLU A 202 12.00 -74.02 -19.49
CA GLU A 202 12.12 -73.09 -20.61
C GLU A 202 10.87 -72.21 -20.75
N ASN A 203 9.69 -72.76 -20.49
CA ASN A 203 8.44 -71.99 -20.55
C ASN A 203 8.40 -70.82 -19.56
N PHE A 204 9.10 -70.91 -18.43
CA PHE A 204 9.08 -69.90 -17.37
C PHE A 204 10.43 -69.19 -17.19
N ASP A 205 11.38 -69.39 -18.11
CA ASP A 205 12.70 -68.76 -18.04
C ASP A 205 12.59 -67.24 -18.18
N GLY A 206 13.28 -66.52 -17.31
CA GLY A 206 13.19 -65.06 -17.20
C GLY A 206 11.97 -64.51 -16.46
N ILE A 207 11.01 -65.35 -16.08
CA ILE A 207 9.79 -64.96 -15.35
C ILE A 207 9.80 -65.47 -13.92
N LEU A 208 10.13 -66.76 -13.73
CA LEU A 208 10.28 -67.34 -12.39
C LEU A 208 11.71 -67.21 -11.87
N GLU A 209 11.83 -67.09 -10.55
CA GLU A 209 13.12 -67.11 -9.87
C GLU A 209 13.85 -68.46 -10.09
N LYS A 210 15.19 -68.40 -10.13
CA LYS A 210 16.05 -69.54 -10.47
C LYS A 210 15.83 -70.77 -9.56
N ASP A 211 15.57 -70.55 -8.27
CA ASP A 211 15.30 -71.63 -7.31
C ASP A 211 13.97 -72.36 -7.57
N LYS A 212 12.98 -71.67 -8.15
CA LYS A 212 11.71 -72.27 -8.59
C LYS A 212 11.89 -73.04 -9.89
N LEU A 213 12.62 -72.47 -10.85
CA LEU A 213 12.95 -73.11 -12.13
C LEU A 213 13.73 -74.40 -11.95
N ASP A 214 14.64 -74.46 -10.97
CA ASP A 214 15.45 -75.64 -10.70
C ASP A 214 14.63 -76.85 -10.17
N LYS A 215 13.34 -76.67 -9.84
CA LYS A 215 12.42 -77.77 -9.51
C LYS A 215 11.91 -78.50 -10.76
N PHE A 216 11.94 -77.86 -11.92
CA PHE A 216 11.58 -78.49 -13.19
C PHE A 216 12.79 -79.26 -13.71
N LYS A 217 12.81 -80.59 -13.46
CA LYS A 217 13.93 -81.46 -13.81
C LYS A 217 13.69 -82.16 -15.14
N GLU A 218 14.73 -82.27 -15.95
CA GLU A 218 14.70 -83.01 -17.23
C GLU A 218 15.46 -84.33 -17.16
N LYS A 219 16.27 -84.52 -16.11
CA LYS A 219 17.02 -85.75 -15.86
C LYS A 219 16.97 -86.16 -14.38
N MET A 220 17.12 -87.46 -14.16
CA MET A 220 17.24 -88.10 -12.84
C MET A 220 18.49 -88.96 -12.84
N GLU A 221 19.26 -88.89 -11.76
CA GLU A 221 20.48 -89.67 -11.57
C GLU A 221 20.30 -90.60 -10.37
N VAL A 222 20.56 -91.89 -10.56
CA VAL A 222 20.49 -92.92 -9.52
C VAL A 222 21.87 -93.57 -9.40
N GLU A 223 22.47 -93.49 -8.23
CA GLU A 223 23.78 -94.08 -7.94
C GLU A 223 23.65 -95.20 -6.90
N MET A 224 24.38 -96.29 -7.09
CA MET A 224 24.34 -97.45 -6.20
C MET A 224 25.62 -98.30 -6.34
N ASP A 225 25.93 -99.09 -5.33
CA ASP A 225 26.94 -100.15 -5.44
C ASP A 225 26.26 -101.46 -5.82
N VAL A 226 26.80 -102.18 -6.80
CA VAL A 226 26.22 -103.42 -7.34
C VAL A 226 27.19 -104.60 -7.22
N THR A 227 26.64 -105.79 -6.95
CA THR A 227 27.37 -107.05 -6.92
C THR A 227 26.65 -108.10 -7.76
N ASP A 228 27.34 -108.69 -8.74
CA ASP A 228 26.74 -109.68 -9.67
C ASP A 228 25.43 -109.13 -10.27
N TYR A 229 25.53 -107.92 -10.83
CA TYR A 229 24.40 -107.11 -11.21
C TYR A 229 23.68 -107.67 -12.43
N LYS A 230 22.36 -107.62 -12.38
CA LYS A 230 21.50 -107.86 -13.52
C LYS A 230 20.75 -106.57 -13.85
N PRO A 231 20.88 -106.02 -15.07
CA PRO A 231 20.10 -104.87 -15.51
C PRO A 231 18.63 -105.06 -15.19
N THR A 232 18.09 -104.14 -14.41
CA THR A 232 16.66 -104.11 -14.16
C THR A 232 15.93 -103.41 -15.31
N GLU A 233 14.66 -103.76 -15.46
CA GLU A 233 13.78 -103.09 -16.39
C GLU A 233 13.37 -101.73 -15.80
N ILE A 234 13.55 -100.66 -16.59
CA ILE A 234 13.13 -99.32 -16.20
C ILE A 234 11.77 -99.05 -16.84
N TYR A 235 10.84 -98.52 -16.06
CA TYR A 235 9.50 -98.18 -16.52
C TYR A 235 9.30 -96.67 -16.43
N THR A 236 8.84 -96.06 -17.52
CA THR A 236 8.45 -94.65 -17.52
C THR A 236 6.99 -94.51 -17.94
N LEU A 237 6.29 -93.60 -17.26
CA LEU A 237 4.96 -93.14 -17.61
C LEU A 237 5.09 -91.69 -18.09
N ILE A 238 4.82 -91.43 -19.36
CA ILE A 238 4.83 -90.09 -19.95
C ILE A 238 3.38 -89.69 -20.18
N SER A 239 2.96 -88.54 -19.66
CA SER A 239 1.59 -88.03 -19.86
C SER A 239 1.54 -86.50 -19.75
N ASN A 240 0.68 -85.87 -20.55
CA ASN A 240 0.31 -84.46 -20.42
C ASN A 240 -1.09 -84.25 -19.82
N GLU A 241 -1.75 -85.33 -19.39
CA GLU A 241 -3.14 -85.30 -18.90
C GLU A 241 -3.33 -84.30 -17.74
N PHE A 242 -2.30 -84.12 -16.91
CA PHE A 242 -2.32 -83.20 -15.76
C PHE A 242 -2.50 -81.71 -16.14
N PHE A 243 -2.32 -81.36 -17.41
CA PHE A 243 -2.32 -79.97 -17.88
C PHE A 243 -3.52 -79.64 -18.77
N GLN A 244 -4.43 -80.59 -18.99
CA GLN A 244 -5.57 -80.44 -19.90
C GLN A 244 -6.80 -79.81 -19.23
N GLU A 245 -6.80 -79.58 -17.92
CA GLU A 245 -7.87 -78.89 -17.20
C GLU A 245 -7.85 -77.38 -17.52
N ASP A 246 -9.03 -76.74 -17.57
CA ASP A 246 -9.13 -75.28 -17.79
C ASP A 246 -8.74 -74.50 -16.53
N THR A 247 -7.77 -73.60 -16.65
CA THR A 247 -7.39 -72.65 -15.60
C THR A 247 -8.20 -71.37 -15.74
N ASN A 248 -9.12 -71.07 -14.82
CA ASN A 248 -9.84 -69.79 -14.82
C ASN A 248 -8.99 -68.69 -14.17
N LEU A 249 -8.37 -67.83 -14.99
CA LEU A 249 -7.47 -66.74 -14.56
C LEU A 249 -8.05 -65.33 -14.77
N ALA A 250 -9.33 -65.19 -15.14
CA ALA A 250 -9.98 -63.91 -15.49
C ALA A 250 -9.93 -62.82 -14.39
N SER A 251 -9.74 -63.21 -13.12
CA SER A 251 -9.57 -62.24 -12.01
C SER A 251 -8.28 -61.42 -12.09
N LEU A 252 -7.31 -61.82 -12.91
CA LEU A 252 -6.05 -61.10 -13.10
C LEU A 252 -6.21 -59.88 -14.03
N ASP A 253 -7.08 -59.98 -15.03
CA ASP A 253 -7.37 -58.86 -15.94
C ASP A 253 -8.04 -57.70 -15.19
N GLU A 254 -9.04 -57.99 -14.33
CA GLU A 254 -9.71 -56.98 -13.51
C GLU A 254 -8.75 -56.28 -12.52
N LEU A 255 -7.76 -57.01 -12.01
CA LEU A 255 -6.72 -56.45 -11.14
C LEU A 255 -5.85 -55.45 -11.91
N ASN A 256 -5.47 -55.79 -13.16
CA ASN A 256 -4.64 -54.93 -13.99
C ASN A 256 -5.37 -53.63 -14.37
N ASP A 257 -6.64 -53.73 -14.79
CA ASP A 257 -7.51 -52.57 -15.06
C ASP A 257 -7.66 -51.65 -13.84
N GLY A 258 -7.74 -52.24 -12.65
CA GLY A 258 -7.81 -51.51 -11.39
C GLY A 258 -6.55 -50.70 -11.10
N ILE A 259 -5.38 -51.26 -11.42
CA ILE A 259 -4.07 -50.61 -11.21
C ILE A 259 -3.85 -49.50 -12.25
N ASP A 260 -4.21 -49.71 -13.51
CA ASP A 260 -4.11 -48.66 -14.55
C ASP A 260 -4.95 -47.42 -14.18
N LYS A 261 -6.19 -47.63 -13.70
CA LYS A 261 -7.02 -46.54 -13.19
C LYS A 261 -6.42 -45.84 -11.98
N LEU A 262 -5.74 -46.59 -11.10
CA LEU A 262 -5.06 -46.02 -9.95
C LEU A 262 -3.87 -45.14 -10.39
N GLU A 263 -3.11 -45.58 -11.39
CA GLU A 263 -2.01 -44.80 -11.98
C GLU A 263 -2.51 -43.50 -12.62
N ASP A 264 -3.55 -43.57 -13.44
CA ASP A 264 -4.16 -42.40 -14.09
C ASP A 264 -4.66 -41.36 -13.08
N ASN A 265 -5.34 -41.81 -12.02
CA ASN A 265 -5.81 -40.91 -10.98
C ASN A 265 -4.64 -40.31 -10.18
N MET A 266 -3.55 -41.05 -10.02
CA MET A 266 -2.36 -40.54 -9.36
C MET A 266 -1.63 -39.50 -10.20
N ASN A 267 -1.53 -39.68 -11.52
CA ASN A 267 -1.04 -38.66 -12.44
C ASN A 267 -1.81 -37.34 -12.30
N LYS A 268 -3.13 -37.41 -12.33
CA LYS A 268 -3.99 -36.22 -12.15
C LYS A 268 -3.76 -35.53 -10.80
N LEU A 269 -3.56 -36.30 -9.73
CA LEU A 269 -3.30 -35.73 -8.41
C LEU A 269 -1.91 -35.07 -8.33
N VAL A 270 -0.89 -35.65 -8.98
CA VAL A 270 0.44 -35.04 -9.12
C VAL A 270 0.36 -33.72 -9.90
N ASP A 271 -0.37 -33.70 -11.02
CA ASP A 271 -0.54 -32.49 -11.85
C ASP A 271 -1.28 -31.38 -11.11
N ALA A 272 -2.41 -31.72 -10.47
CA ALA A 272 -3.14 -30.79 -9.61
C ALA A 272 -2.25 -30.29 -8.46
N SER A 273 -1.35 -31.14 -7.98
CA SER A 273 -0.41 -30.76 -6.94
C SER A 273 0.59 -29.71 -7.43
N ASP A 274 1.16 -29.90 -8.62
CA ASP A 274 2.10 -28.94 -9.20
C ASP A 274 1.41 -27.58 -9.52
N GLN A 275 0.14 -27.61 -9.93
CA GLN A 275 -0.67 -26.39 -10.11
C GLN A 275 -0.86 -25.60 -8.81
N LEU A 276 -1.19 -26.26 -7.71
CA LEU A 276 -1.35 -25.60 -6.41
C LEU A 276 -0.02 -25.05 -5.89
N SER A 277 1.11 -25.73 -6.12
CA SER A 277 2.45 -25.21 -5.82
C SER A 277 2.76 -23.92 -6.60
N ASN A 278 2.39 -23.86 -7.89
CA ASN A 278 2.52 -22.66 -8.70
C ASN A 278 1.66 -21.51 -8.17
N GLY A 279 0.39 -21.76 -7.85
CA GLY A 279 -0.52 -20.75 -7.28
C GLY A 279 -0.01 -20.19 -5.94
N SER A 280 0.54 -21.06 -5.08
CA SER A 280 1.18 -20.62 -3.81
C SER A 280 2.37 -19.68 -4.07
N ARG A 281 3.19 -19.94 -5.10
CA ARG A 281 4.29 -19.03 -5.47
C ARG A 281 3.79 -17.67 -5.91
N GLN A 282 2.72 -17.63 -6.72
CA GLN A 282 2.11 -16.37 -7.15
C GLN A 282 1.56 -15.55 -5.98
N ILE A 283 0.94 -16.20 -4.98
CA ILE A 283 0.51 -15.54 -3.75
C ILE A 283 1.71 -14.94 -3.01
N ASN A 284 2.80 -15.70 -2.85
CA ASN A 284 4.03 -15.22 -2.24
C ASN A 284 4.62 -14.00 -2.98
N ASP A 285 4.64 -14.03 -4.30
CA ASP A 285 5.10 -12.90 -5.12
C ASP A 285 4.20 -11.66 -4.93
N GLY A 286 2.88 -11.85 -4.91
CA GLY A 286 1.92 -10.79 -4.64
C GLY A 286 2.06 -10.17 -3.24
N ILE A 287 2.34 -10.99 -2.21
CA ILE A 287 2.63 -10.52 -0.85
C ILE A 287 3.90 -9.67 -0.83
N ASN A 288 4.96 -10.11 -1.52
CA ASN A 288 6.20 -9.34 -1.63
C ASN A 288 5.98 -7.98 -2.33
N GLN A 289 5.18 -7.96 -3.39
CA GLN A 289 4.82 -6.72 -4.09
C GLN A 289 4.02 -5.77 -3.18
N LEU A 290 3.07 -6.29 -2.42
CA LEU A 290 2.28 -5.50 -1.47
C LEU A 290 3.15 -4.90 -0.36
N SER A 291 4.06 -5.69 0.23
CA SER A 291 5.01 -5.19 1.25
C SER A 291 5.93 -4.12 0.67
N ALA A 292 6.50 -4.34 -0.53
CA ALA A 292 7.33 -3.35 -1.20
C ALA A 292 6.58 -2.03 -1.47
N GLY A 293 5.34 -2.11 -1.99
CA GLY A 293 4.50 -0.93 -2.22
C GLY A 293 4.10 -0.21 -0.93
N ALA A 294 3.81 -0.95 0.14
CA ALA A 294 3.55 -0.37 1.46
C ALA A 294 4.78 0.35 2.02
N GLY A 295 5.98 -0.22 1.84
CA GLY A 295 7.26 0.40 2.17
C GLY A 295 7.49 1.71 1.41
N GLN A 296 7.31 1.70 0.09
CA GLN A 296 7.44 2.91 -0.74
C GLN A 296 6.47 4.02 -0.30
N LEU A 297 5.20 3.67 -0.01
CA LEU A 297 4.23 4.65 0.47
C LEU A 297 4.58 5.19 1.86
N SER A 298 5.16 4.35 2.73
CA SER A 298 5.61 4.73 4.08
C SER A 298 6.78 5.71 4.01
N ASP A 299 7.74 5.46 3.11
CA ASP A 299 8.88 6.35 2.88
C ASP A 299 8.42 7.70 2.33
N GLY A 300 7.56 7.70 1.31
CA GLY A 300 6.98 8.92 0.73
C GLY A 300 6.19 9.72 1.78
N SER A 301 5.32 9.05 2.53
CA SER A 301 4.53 9.69 3.61
C SER A 301 5.42 10.26 4.73
N SER A 302 6.53 9.59 5.08
CA SER A 302 7.51 10.07 6.04
C SER A 302 8.28 11.31 5.54
N GLN A 303 8.65 11.33 4.26
CA GLN A 303 9.27 12.51 3.64
C GLN A 303 8.32 13.71 3.65
N ILE A 304 7.05 13.50 3.30
CA ILE A 304 6.03 14.55 3.34
C ILE A 304 5.84 15.04 4.79
N LEU A 305 5.76 14.14 5.77
CA LEU A 305 5.61 14.50 7.17
C LEU A 305 6.77 15.40 7.64
N ALA A 306 8.02 15.04 7.32
CA ALA A 306 9.19 15.86 7.65
C ALA A 306 9.12 17.26 7.02
N ASN A 307 8.58 17.36 5.80
CA ASN A 307 8.37 18.64 5.15
C ASN A 307 7.25 19.47 5.80
N PHE A 308 6.16 18.84 6.24
CA PHE A 308 5.11 19.51 7.03
C PHE A 308 5.63 19.99 8.40
N GLU A 309 6.58 19.28 9.01
CA GLU A 309 7.25 19.74 10.24
C GLU A 309 8.15 20.96 9.99
N LYS A 310 8.92 20.96 8.90
CA LYS A 310 9.68 22.15 8.46
C LYS A 310 8.75 23.34 8.20
N LEU A 311 7.61 23.08 7.55
CA LEU A 311 6.60 24.08 7.27
C LEU A 311 6.00 24.62 8.57
N SER A 312 5.63 23.74 9.49
CA SER A 312 5.09 24.12 10.81
C SER A 312 6.05 25.05 11.56
N ASN A 313 7.35 24.74 11.56
CA ASN A 313 8.38 25.58 12.15
C ASN A 313 8.53 26.93 11.43
N ALA A 314 8.47 26.93 10.08
CA ALA A 314 8.55 28.17 9.30
C ALA A 314 7.39 29.13 9.62
N PHE A 315 6.21 28.60 9.93
CA PHE A 315 5.00 29.37 10.28
C PHE A 315 4.81 29.65 11.77
N ALA A 316 5.66 29.11 12.65
CA ALA A 316 5.46 29.15 14.11
C ALA A 316 5.38 30.58 14.66
N ASP A 317 6.16 31.51 14.10
CA ASP A 317 6.23 32.90 14.56
C ASP A 317 5.27 33.84 13.82
N LEU A 318 4.63 33.39 12.73
CA LEU A 318 3.73 34.22 11.93
C LEU A 318 2.56 34.80 12.75
N PRO A 319 1.87 34.04 13.64
CA PRO A 319 0.83 34.60 14.50
C PRO A 319 1.31 35.77 15.37
N ASN A 320 2.50 35.66 15.96
CA ASN A 320 3.05 36.70 16.82
C ASN A 320 3.32 37.98 16.02
N GLN A 321 3.91 37.84 14.83
CA GLN A 321 4.22 38.98 13.96
C GLN A 321 2.94 39.66 13.45
N VAL A 322 1.95 38.88 12.99
CA VAL A 322 0.66 39.42 12.55
C VAL A 322 -0.09 40.10 13.69
N SER A 323 -0.01 39.56 14.91
CA SER A 323 -0.59 40.17 16.11
C SER A 323 0.07 41.52 16.44
N VAL A 324 1.40 41.61 16.42
CA VAL A 324 2.14 42.87 16.63
C VAL A 324 1.72 43.92 15.61
N MET A 325 1.66 43.55 14.32
CA MET A 325 1.22 44.45 13.26
C MET A 325 -0.23 44.89 13.47
N THR A 326 -1.15 43.96 13.74
CA THR A 326 -2.57 44.26 13.95
C THR A 326 -2.77 45.21 15.15
N ASN A 327 -2.02 45.01 16.23
CA ASN A 327 -2.05 45.89 17.40
C ASN A 327 -1.54 47.29 17.06
N ALA A 328 -0.42 47.41 16.34
CA ALA A 328 0.10 48.70 15.91
C ALA A 328 -0.86 49.43 14.97
N VAL A 329 -1.51 48.72 14.05
CA VAL A 329 -2.53 49.30 13.15
C VAL A 329 -3.77 49.77 13.90
N ASN A 330 -4.22 49.02 14.91
CA ASN A 330 -5.29 49.47 15.79
C ASN A 330 -4.90 50.74 16.56
N GLN A 331 -3.70 50.77 17.13
CA GLN A 331 -3.17 51.95 17.82
C GLN A 331 -3.07 53.17 16.90
N LEU A 332 -2.61 52.99 15.66
CA LEU A 332 -2.58 54.07 14.67
C LEU A 332 -3.99 54.55 14.31
N SER A 333 -4.93 53.63 14.12
CA SER A 333 -6.33 53.97 13.83
C SER A 333 -6.94 54.78 14.97
N ASP A 334 -6.72 54.36 16.22
CA ASP A 334 -7.23 55.07 17.40
C ASP A 334 -6.56 56.42 17.57
N GLY A 335 -5.23 56.49 17.39
CA GLY A 335 -4.47 57.74 17.39
C GLY A 335 -4.95 58.71 16.33
N SER A 336 -5.18 58.24 15.09
CA SER A 336 -5.71 59.07 14.01
C SER A 336 -7.13 59.58 14.28
N ASN A 337 -7.98 58.78 14.94
CA ASN A 337 -9.32 59.24 15.35
C ASN A 337 -9.23 60.33 16.42
N ASN A 338 -8.33 60.17 17.39
CA ASN A 338 -8.06 61.19 18.42
C ASN A 338 -7.50 62.47 17.80
N LEU A 339 -6.59 62.35 16.83
CA LEU A 339 -6.05 63.48 16.07
C LEU A 339 -7.15 64.22 15.30
N ASN A 340 -8.01 63.51 14.57
CA ASN A 340 -9.13 64.12 13.85
C ASN A 340 -10.07 64.85 14.83
N ALA A 341 -10.37 64.26 15.99
CA ALA A 341 -11.12 64.94 17.04
C ALA A 341 -10.41 66.20 17.58
N GLY A 342 -9.09 66.16 17.73
CA GLY A 342 -8.26 67.32 18.11
C GLY A 342 -8.28 68.43 17.07
N VAL A 343 -8.11 68.09 15.79
CA VAL A 343 -8.19 69.01 14.64
C VAL A 343 -9.57 69.66 14.57
N ASN A 344 -10.66 68.91 14.76
CA ASN A 344 -12.02 69.47 14.79
C ASN A 344 -12.24 70.45 15.96
N LYS A 345 -11.70 70.15 17.15
CA LYS A 345 -11.74 71.09 18.29
C LYS A 345 -10.93 72.36 18.01
N TYR A 346 -9.75 72.20 17.41
CA TYR A 346 -8.88 73.30 17.05
C TYR A 346 -9.53 74.24 16.02
N THR A 347 -10.02 73.69 14.91
CA THR A 347 -10.67 74.44 13.82
C THR A 347 -11.91 75.17 14.31
N ALA A 348 -12.70 74.57 15.21
CA ALA A 348 -13.80 75.24 15.88
C ALA A 348 -13.34 76.45 16.73
N GLY A 349 -12.22 76.31 17.46
CA GLY A 349 -11.63 77.41 18.23
C GLY A 349 -11.12 78.56 17.35
N VAL A 350 -10.47 78.25 16.23
CA VAL A 350 -10.03 79.27 15.25
C VAL A 350 -11.23 79.99 14.65
N SER A 351 -12.27 79.26 14.26
CA SER A 351 -13.53 79.84 13.75
C SER A 351 -14.14 80.81 14.76
N GLN A 352 -14.22 80.41 16.03
CA GLN A 352 -14.75 81.25 17.12
C GLN A 352 -13.92 82.53 17.33
N VAL A 353 -12.58 82.46 17.24
CA VAL A 353 -11.73 83.65 17.32
C VAL A 353 -11.95 84.55 16.10
N ASN A 354 -12.02 83.96 14.90
CA ASN A 354 -12.25 84.70 13.66
C ASN A 354 -13.61 85.43 13.66
N GLU A 355 -14.66 84.81 14.18
CA GLU A 355 -16.00 85.43 14.34
C GLU A 355 -15.98 86.69 15.21
N ASN A 356 -15.06 86.80 16.18
CA ASN A 356 -14.94 87.96 17.08
C ASN A 356 -14.02 89.07 16.54
N MET A 357 -13.19 88.79 15.52
CA MET A 357 -12.24 89.77 14.95
C MET A 357 -12.90 90.99 14.29
N PRO A 358 -14.05 90.90 13.60
CA PRO A 358 -14.73 92.08 13.06
C PRO A 358 -15.14 93.09 14.14
N ALA A 359 -15.63 92.62 15.28
CA ALA A 359 -16.03 93.48 16.40
C ALA A 359 -14.81 94.20 17.01
N LEU A 360 -13.69 93.49 17.18
CA LEU A 360 -12.44 94.08 17.67
C LEU A 360 -11.87 95.12 16.69
N ASN A 361 -11.86 94.83 15.38
CA ASN A 361 -11.47 95.77 14.33
C ASN A 361 -12.32 97.04 14.34
N GLN A 362 -13.64 96.89 14.44
CA GLN A 362 -14.57 98.02 14.52
C GLN A 362 -14.29 98.86 15.78
N GLY A 363 -14.12 98.21 16.93
CA GLY A 363 -13.83 98.86 18.19
C GLY A 363 -12.53 99.66 18.19
N ALA A 364 -11.44 99.10 17.64
CA ALA A 364 -10.16 99.80 17.52
C ALA A 364 -10.26 101.04 16.62
N ARG A 365 -10.99 100.95 15.50
CA ARG A 365 -11.25 102.10 14.61
C ARG A 365 -12.10 103.17 15.27
N GLN A 366 -13.12 102.79 16.05
CA GLN A 366 -13.93 103.72 16.83
C GLN A 366 -13.08 104.45 17.88
N LEU A 367 -12.20 103.73 18.58
CA LEU A 367 -11.28 104.31 19.55
C LEU A 367 -10.31 105.31 18.90
N GLN A 368 -9.72 104.95 17.76
CA GLN A 368 -8.84 105.85 17.00
C GLN A 368 -9.59 107.11 16.54
N ALA A 369 -10.83 106.97 16.06
CA ALA A 369 -11.66 108.10 15.65
C ALA A 369 -11.97 109.03 16.83
N GLY A 370 -12.41 108.48 17.96
CA GLY A 370 -12.69 109.25 19.17
C GLY A 370 -11.45 109.95 19.74
N ALA A 371 -10.28 109.30 19.72
CA ALA A 371 -9.03 109.91 20.15
C ALA A 371 -8.63 111.08 19.24
N THR A 372 -8.89 110.95 17.93
CA THR A 372 -8.66 112.03 16.96
C THR A 372 -9.60 113.21 17.20
N GLU A 373 -10.89 112.96 17.41
CA GLU A 373 -11.88 114.01 17.71
C GLU A 373 -11.55 114.74 19.03
N LEU A 374 -11.15 113.99 20.05
CA LEU A 374 -10.71 114.53 21.34
C LEU A 374 -9.46 115.41 21.19
N ASP A 375 -8.46 114.91 20.47
CA ASP A 375 -7.21 115.62 20.20
C ASP A 375 -7.44 116.94 19.45
N ASP A 376 -8.36 116.93 18.48
CA ASP A 376 -8.80 118.12 17.74
C ASP A 376 -9.59 119.10 18.64
N GLY A 377 -10.46 118.59 19.51
CA GLY A 377 -11.21 119.38 20.50
C GLY A 377 -10.31 120.10 21.50
N ILE A 378 -9.30 119.40 22.02
CA ILE A 378 -8.29 119.97 22.91
C ILE A 378 -7.43 121.00 22.18
N THR A 379 -7.07 120.79 20.91
CA THR A 379 -6.39 121.81 20.10
C THR A 379 -7.21 123.10 20.02
N LYS A 380 -8.52 123.00 19.75
CA LYS A 380 -9.40 124.17 19.71
C LYS A 380 -9.48 124.87 21.07
N LEU A 381 -9.58 124.10 22.16
CA LEU A 381 -9.60 124.65 23.52
C LEU A 381 -8.29 125.36 23.89
N ASN A 382 -7.15 124.73 23.59
CA ASN A 382 -5.83 125.31 23.83
C ASN A 382 -5.68 126.64 23.06
N GLN A 383 -6.09 126.68 21.78
CA GLN A 383 -6.15 127.91 20.99
C GLN A 383 -7.06 128.98 21.61
N ALA A 384 -8.26 128.61 22.06
CA ALA A 384 -9.20 129.53 22.72
C ALA A 384 -8.65 130.08 24.04
N THR A 385 -7.95 129.25 24.80
CA THR A 385 -7.27 129.60 26.05
C THR A 385 -6.13 130.58 25.80
N SER A 386 -5.27 130.31 24.81
CA SER A 386 -4.18 131.23 24.45
C SER A 386 -4.72 132.58 23.95
N GLN A 387 -5.80 132.58 23.16
CA GLN A 387 -6.49 133.82 22.75
C GLN A 387 -7.10 134.57 23.94
N LEU A 388 -7.63 133.86 24.93
CA LEU A 388 -8.15 134.47 26.15
C LEU A 388 -7.02 135.08 26.99
N LYS A 389 -5.89 134.38 27.12
CA LYS A 389 -4.65 134.88 27.75
C LYS A 389 -4.18 136.18 27.11
N GLU A 390 -4.13 136.22 25.79
CA GLU A 390 -3.76 137.41 25.03
C GLU A 390 -4.75 138.57 25.25
N LYS A 391 -6.06 138.31 25.14
CA LYS A 391 -7.09 139.35 25.26
C LYS A 391 -7.25 139.91 26.68
N THR A 392 -7.11 139.08 27.70
CA THR A 392 -7.16 139.50 29.12
C THR A 392 -5.87 140.19 29.59
N ALA A 393 -4.75 140.01 28.88
CA ALA A 393 -3.57 140.83 29.03
C ALA A 393 -3.74 142.24 28.42
N MET A 394 -4.63 142.41 27.43
CA MET A 394 -4.81 143.66 26.67
C MET A 394 -5.93 144.60 27.20
N ASP A 395 -7.05 144.08 27.71
CA ASP A 395 -8.16 144.90 28.26
C ASP A 395 -8.95 144.12 29.34
N PRO A 396 -8.78 144.46 30.64
CA PRO A 396 -9.38 143.72 31.75
C PRO A 396 -10.88 143.95 31.97
N SER A 397 -11.50 144.90 31.27
CA SER A 397 -12.88 145.34 31.52
C SER A 397 -13.97 144.55 30.76
N LYS A 398 -13.60 143.57 29.91
CA LYS A 398 -14.52 142.74 29.09
C LYS A 398 -14.54 141.25 29.47
N SER A 399 -14.23 140.93 30.73
CA SER A 399 -13.91 139.56 31.16
C SER A 399 -15.11 138.68 31.55
N GLU A 400 -16.27 139.24 31.90
CA GLU A 400 -17.35 138.47 32.55
C GLU A 400 -18.16 137.58 31.57
N GLU A 401 -18.49 138.06 30.36
CA GLU A 401 -19.35 137.33 29.40
C GLU A 401 -18.63 136.16 28.68
N LYS A 402 -17.30 136.25 28.51
CA LYS A 402 -16.48 135.17 27.89
C LYS A 402 -16.10 134.06 28.87
N THR A 403 -16.31 134.27 30.17
CA THR A 403 -15.95 133.32 31.22
C THR A 403 -16.94 132.16 31.31
N ALA A 404 -18.25 132.43 31.22
CA ALA A 404 -19.27 131.38 31.26
C ALA A 404 -19.14 130.38 30.10
N SER A 405 -18.93 130.88 28.87
CA SER A 405 -18.73 130.04 27.68
C SER A 405 -17.46 129.18 27.75
N LEU A 406 -16.41 129.65 28.44
CA LEU A 406 -15.20 128.86 28.67
C LEU A 406 -15.45 127.75 29.70
N THR A 407 -16.12 128.04 30.81
CA THR A 407 -16.51 127.02 31.81
C THR A 407 -17.38 125.94 31.17
N ASP A 408 -18.37 126.32 30.35
CA ASP A 408 -19.22 125.37 29.62
C ASP A 408 -18.40 124.50 28.66
N SER A 409 -17.44 125.09 27.93
CA SER A 409 -16.55 124.35 27.01
C SER A 409 -15.62 123.37 27.75
N LEU A 410 -15.14 123.75 28.94
CA LEU A 410 -14.32 122.88 29.79
C LEU A 410 -15.14 121.73 30.38
N SER A 411 -16.38 121.98 30.80
CA SER A 411 -17.30 120.95 31.29
C SER A 411 -17.72 119.99 30.17
N GLN A 412 -17.96 120.48 28.95
CA GLN A 412 -18.23 119.64 27.78
C GLN A 412 -17.01 118.77 27.42
N LEU A 413 -15.79 119.33 27.48
CA LEU A 413 -14.58 118.55 27.27
C LEU A 413 -14.38 117.48 28.35
N GLN A 414 -14.65 117.80 29.62
CA GLN A 414 -14.58 116.83 30.71
C GLN A 414 -15.56 115.69 30.49
N SER A 415 -16.81 116.01 30.12
CA SER A 415 -17.82 115.00 29.76
C SER A 415 -17.37 114.15 28.56
N GLY A 416 -16.75 114.75 27.54
CA GLY A 416 -16.23 114.02 26.38
C GLY A 416 -15.04 113.11 26.70
N LEU A 417 -14.17 113.51 27.62
CA LEU A 417 -13.07 112.67 28.13
C LEU A 417 -13.60 111.48 28.94
N ASP A 418 -14.62 111.70 29.77
CA ASP A 418 -15.24 110.65 30.57
C ASP A 418 -15.99 109.64 29.67
N GLU A 419 -16.78 110.12 28.70
CA GLU A 419 -17.47 109.28 27.70
C GLU A 419 -16.47 108.50 26.82
N PHE A 420 -15.38 109.13 26.41
CA PHE A 420 -14.30 108.46 25.67
C PHE A 420 -13.63 107.37 26.52
N GLY A 421 -13.48 107.58 27.83
CA GLY A 421 -12.91 106.61 28.76
C GLY A 421 -13.82 105.41 29.02
N GLU A 422 -15.13 105.63 29.07
CA GLU A 422 -16.12 104.55 29.09
C GLU A 422 -16.04 103.69 27.81
N GLY A 423 -15.69 104.28 26.67
CA GLY A 423 -15.46 103.58 25.40
C GLY A 423 -14.24 102.63 25.39
N ILE A 424 -13.26 102.82 26.26
CA ILE A 424 -12.05 101.97 26.37
C ILE A 424 -12.37 100.63 27.07
N ALA A 425 -13.25 100.63 28.07
CA ALA A 425 -13.49 99.45 28.91
C ALA A 425 -14.04 98.22 28.14
N PRO A 426 -14.99 98.36 27.18
CA PRO A 426 -15.42 97.26 26.33
C PRO A 426 -14.29 96.67 25.47
N LEU A 427 -13.33 97.49 25.04
CA LEU A 427 -12.16 97.04 24.27
C LEU A 427 -11.18 96.26 25.14
N GLU A 428 -10.93 96.71 26.38
CA GLU A 428 -10.08 95.98 27.33
C GLU A 428 -10.67 94.60 27.61
N LYS A 429 -11.99 94.55 27.79
CA LYS A 429 -12.71 93.29 27.95
C LYS A 429 -12.58 92.38 26.72
N GLY A 430 -12.81 92.90 25.51
CA GLY A 430 -12.69 92.14 24.27
C GLY A 430 -11.27 91.58 24.03
N VAL A 431 -10.24 92.37 24.31
CA VAL A 431 -8.82 91.93 24.22
C VAL A 431 -8.50 90.88 25.30
N GLY A 432 -9.08 90.99 26.50
CA GLY A 432 -8.95 89.99 27.56
C GLY A 432 -9.60 88.64 27.19
N GLU A 433 -10.79 88.67 26.61
CA GLU A 433 -11.49 87.48 26.10
C GLU A 433 -10.71 86.83 24.95
N LEU A 434 -10.18 87.64 24.02
CA LEU A 434 -9.29 87.18 22.95
C LEU A 434 -8.01 86.53 23.49
N ASN A 435 -7.33 87.15 24.46
CA ASN A 435 -6.14 86.57 25.10
C ASN A 435 -6.43 85.22 25.75
N THR A 436 -7.62 85.07 26.33
CA THR A 436 -8.10 83.81 26.89
C THR A 436 -8.30 82.76 25.79
N GLY A 437 -8.97 83.12 24.69
CA GLY A 437 -9.16 82.24 23.53
C GLY A 437 -7.85 81.82 22.85
N LEU A 438 -6.89 82.75 22.68
CA LEU A 438 -5.54 82.45 22.17
C LEU A 438 -4.75 81.54 23.13
N GLY A 439 -4.98 81.66 24.45
CA GLY A 439 -4.47 80.71 25.44
C GLY A 439 -5.00 79.30 25.22
N GLN A 440 -6.32 79.15 25.08
CA GLN A 440 -6.96 77.86 24.80
C GLN A 440 -6.50 77.25 23.47
N LEU A 441 -6.30 78.08 22.43
CA LEU A 441 -5.73 77.63 21.15
C LEU A 441 -4.28 77.16 21.29
N THR A 442 -3.49 77.79 22.16
CA THR A 442 -2.11 77.34 22.45
C THR A 442 -2.13 75.93 23.05
N ASP A 443 -2.97 75.70 24.07
CA ASP A 443 -3.08 74.40 24.75
C ASP A 443 -3.58 73.30 23.80
N ALA A 444 -4.55 73.64 22.94
CA ALA A 444 -5.06 72.73 21.92
C ALA A 444 -3.97 72.36 20.88
N SER A 445 -3.18 73.34 20.44
CA SER A 445 -2.08 73.13 19.49
C SER A 445 -0.96 72.26 20.07
N GLU A 446 -0.61 72.45 21.36
CA GLU A 446 0.37 71.60 22.04
C GLU A 446 -0.13 70.15 22.20
N THR A 447 -1.40 69.97 22.57
CA THR A 447 -2.04 68.65 22.65
C THR A 447 -2.04 67.94 21.29
N MET A 448 -2.29 68.68 20.21
CA MET A 448 -2.25 68.17 18.85
C MET A 448 -0.83 67.76 18.44
N ASN A 449 0.18 68.57 18.70
CA ASN A 449 1.59 68.24 18.45
C ASN A 449 2.00 66.94 19.17
N ASN A 450 1.60 66.79 20.43
CA ASN A 450 1.87 65.56 21.19
C ASN A 450 1.19 64.34 20.54
N SER A 451 -0.07 64.49 20.12
CA SER A 451 -0.82 63.42 19.44
C SER A 451 -0.16 63.02 18.11
N ILE A 452 0.28 63.99 17.31
CA ILE A 452 1.02 63.75 16.06
C ILE A 452 2.33 63.00 16.36
N GLY A 453 3.04 63.38 17.43
CA GLY A 453 4.27 62.70 17.88
C GLY A 453 4.04 61.24 18.28
N GLU A 454 2.98 60.94 19.03
CA GLU A 454 2.63 59.56 19.41
C GLU A 454 2.26 58.69 18.20
N ILE A 455 1.49 59.23 17.25
CA ILE A 455 1.14 58.56 16.00
C ILE A 455 2.39 58.30 15.17
N SER A 456 3.28 59.30 15.04
CA SER A 456 4.55 59.18 14.32
C SER A 456 5.45 58.10 14.91
N LYS A 457 5.58 58.06 16.25
CA LYS A 457 6.35 57.02 16.95
C LYS A 457 5.78 55.63 16.68
N THR A 458 4.46 55.47 16.78
CA THR A 458 3.79 54.19 16.51
C THR A 458 3.99 53.76 15.04
N ALA A 459 3.87 54.70 14.10
CA ALA A 459 4.04 54.44 12.67
C ALA A 459 5.47 54.02 12.32
N SER A 460 6.48 54.61 12.97
CA SER A 460 7.90 54.24 12.80
C SER A 460 8.24 52.85 13.35
N GLY A 461 7.46 52.36 14.32
CA GLY A 461 7.66 51.04 14.93
C GLY A 461 7.11 49.88 14.11
N ILE A 462 6.36 50.13 13.03
CA ILE A 462 5.80 49.07 12.18
C ILE A 462 6.87 48.55 11.22
N ASN A 463 7.40 47.37 11.51
CA ASN A 463 8.36 46.69 10.64
C ASN A 463 7.66 45.87 9.52
N ILE A 464 6.99 46.57 8.59
CA ILE A 464 6.31 45.90 7.46
C ILE A 464 7.31 45.15 6.59
N GLN A 465 8.52 45.69 6.42
CA GLN A 465 9.58 45.05 5.62
C GLN A 465 10.01 43.71 6.21
N GLY A 466 10.22 43.62 7.52
CA GLY A 466 10.54 42.36 8.19
C GLY A 466 9.43 41.31 8.04
N SER A 467 8.16 41.72 8.13
CA SER A 467 7.02 40.82 7.86
C SER A 467 7.00 40.36 6.39
N LEU A 468 7.33 41.25 5.45
CA LEU A 468 7.40 40.93 4.02
C LEU A 468 8.52 39.94 3.71
N GLU A 469 9.71 40.16 4.29
CA GLU A 469 10.86 39.26 4.19
C GLU A 469 10.53 37.89 4.78
N ASN A 470 9.79 37.85 5.90
CA ASN A 470 9.37 36.60 6.54
C ASN A 470 8.38 35.80 5.69
N ILE A 471 7.32 36.43 5.17
CA ILE A 471 6.33 35.79 4.29
C ILE A 471 7.02 35.28 3.01
N ASN A 472 7.92 36.07 2.41
CA ASN A 472 8.69 35.64 1.24
C ASN A 472 9.64 34.48 1.58
N ALA A 473 10.29 34.48 2.75
CA ALA A 473 11.12 33.37 3.20
C ALA A 473 10.29 32.08 3.40
N GLN A 474 9.07 32.19 3.94
CA GLN A 474 8.14 31.07 4.08
C GLN A 474 7.67 30.54 2.72
N ALA A 475 7.32 31.43 1.78
CA ALA A 475 6.96 31.03 0.43
C ALA A 475 8.12 30.31 -0.28
N ASN A 476 9.35 30.83 -0.14
CA ASN A 476 10.56 30.19 -0.66
C ASN A 476 10.85 28.83 0.00
N ALA A 477 10.56 28.69 1.30
CA ALA A 477 10.68 27.39 1.98
C ALA A 477 9.69 26.37 1.40
N ILE A 478 8.47 26.79 1.04
CA ILE A 478 7.52 25.95 0.33
C ILE A 478 8.02 25.60 -1.07
N ASP A 479 8.61 26.54 -1.82
CA ASP A 479 9.23 26.25 -3.12
C ASP A 479 10.32 25.16 -2.99
N GLY A 480 11.15 25.23 -1.95
CA GLY A 480 12.14 24.19 -1.67
C GLY A 480 11.52 22.83 -1.34
N VAL A 481 10.38 22.79 -0.64
CA VAL A 481 9.63 21.54 -0.39
C VAL A 481 9.01 21.01 -1.68
N ILE A 482 8.38 21.86 -2.48
CA ILE A 482 7.79 21.49 -3.78
C ILE A 482 8.86 20.89 -4.68
N ALA A 483 10.01 21.54 -4.84
CA ALA A 483 11.10 21.05 -5.68
C ALA A 483 11.62 19.67 -5.22
N ASN A 484 11.71 19.43 -3.91
CA ASN A 484 12.09 18.12 -3.39
C ASN A 484 11.01 17.06 -3.65
N LEU A 485 9.73 17.40 -3.52
CA LEU A 485 8.64 16.48 -3.83
C LEU A 485 8.60 16.16 -5.33
N GLU A 486 8.75 17.17 -6.19
CA GLU A 486 8.81 16.99 -7.64
C GLU A 486 9.97 16.08 -8.06
N ALA A 487 11.15 16.25 -7.45
CA ALA A 487 12.31 15.39 -7.72
C ALA A 487 12.10 13.92 -7.32
N SER A 488 11.27 13.67 -6.30
CA SER A 488 10.92 12.32 -5.83
C SER A 488 9.66 11.74 -6.48
N ASN A 489 8.99 12.48 -7.38
CA ASN A 489 7.66 12.15 -7.91
C ASN A 489 7.71 11.52 -9.32
N GLU A 490 8.57 10.52 -9.54
CA GLU A 490 8.71 9.86 -10.85
C GLU A 490 7.42 9.20 -11.36
N ASP A 491 6.56 8.73 -10.45
CA ASP A 491 5.31 8.02 -10.77
C ASP A 491 4.05 8.91 -10.73
N GLY A 492 4.19 10.19 -10.37
CA GLY A 492 3.08 11.13 -10.26
C GLY A 492 2.21 10.98 -8.99
N SER A 493 2.57 10.10 -8.05
CA SER A 493 1.81 9.84 -6.82
C SER A 493 1.68 11.05 -5.88
N LEU A 494 2.53 12.07 -6.03
CA LEU A 494 2.60 13.27 -5.18
C LEU A 494 1.95 14.53 -5.78
N ASN A 495 1.30 14.44 -6.95
CA ASN A 495 0.77 15.60 -7.67
C ASN A 495 -0.23 16.44 -6.84
N GLY A 496 -1.16 15.80 -6.12
CA GLY A 496 -2.15 16.51 -5.31
C GLY A 496 -1.53 17.29 -4.14
N GLN A 497 -0.44 16.77 -3.57
CA GLN A 497 0.30 17.43 -2.49
C GLN A 497 1.06 18.64 -3.02
N ILE A 498 1.70 18.52 -4.20
CA ILE A 498 2.39 19.60 -4.88
C ILE A 498 1.41 20.73 -5.25
N GLU A 499 0.21 20.40 -5.73
CA GLU A 499 -0.83 21.40 -6.02
C GLU A 499 -1.29 22.15 -4.77
N ASN A 500 -1.54 21.44 -3.67
CA ASN A 500 -1.93 22.07 -2.40
C ASN A 500 -0.84 23.01 -1.85
N LEU A 501 0.43 22.57 -1.86
CA LEU A 501 1.55 23.42 -1.46
C LEU A 501 1.72 24.63 -2.39
N SER A 502 1.52 24.44 -3.69
CA SER A 502 1.55 25.52 -4.68
C SER A 502 0.45 26.55 -4.42
N ALA A 503 -0.76 26.12 -4.05
CA ALA A 503 -1.85 27.01 -3.69
C ALA A 503 -1.51 27.84 -2.43
N ILE A 504 -0.95 27.20 -1.40
CA ILE A 504 -0.50 27.90 -0.17
C ILE A 504 0.59 28.93 -0.49
N ARG A 505 1.61 28.53 -1.25
CA ARG A 505 2.68 29.42 -1.72
C ARG A 505 2.12 30.61 -2.49
N ASN A 506 1.24 30.38 -3.45
CA ASN A 506 0.63 31.45 -4.25
C ASN A 506 -0.18 32.40 -3.36
N GLY A 507 -0.87 31.88 -2.34
CA GLY A 507 -1.54 32.68 -1.32
C GLY A 507 -0.58 33.58 -0.53
N LEU A 508 0.59 33.05 -0.14
CA LEU A 508 1.62 33.84 0.55
C LEU A 508 2.19 34.94 -0.32
N TYR A 509 2.48 34.67 -1.60
CA TYR A 509 2.97 35.71 -2.52
C TYR A 509 1.91 36.78 -2.80
N ALA A 510 0.64 36.39 -2.97
CA ALA A 510 -0.45 37.34 -3.10
C ALA A 510 -0.56 38.24 -1.85
N GLU A 511 -0.38 37.66 -0.67
CA GLU A 511 -0.42 38.41 0.58
C GLU A 511 0.82 39.28 0.79
N ALA A 512 2.01 38.83 0.39
CA ALA A 512 3.21 39.66 0.36
C ALA A 512 3.01 40.89 -0.54
N GLU A 513 2.38 40.74 -1.71
CA GLU A 513 2.11 41.87 -2.60
C GLU A 513 1.04 42.82 -2.02
N ASN A 514 0.02 42.29 -1.34
CA ASN A 514 -0.95 43.09 -0.58
C ASN A 514 -0.28 43.88 0.55
N LEU A 515 0.64 43.25 1.27
CA LEU A 515 1.38 43.87 2.36
C LEU A 515 2.38 44.91 1.86
N LYS A 516 3.00 44.69 0.69
CA LYS A 516 3.87 45.66 0.00
C LYS A 516 3.11 46.91 -0.40
N THR A 517 1.91 46.75 -0.96
CA THR A 517 1.01 47.89 -1.26
C THR A 517 0.67 48.66 0.03
N SER A 518 0.47 47.94 1.13
CA SER A 518 0.24 48.53 2.44
C SER A 518 1.48 49.22 3.04
N ALA A 519 2.69 48.73 2.72
CA ALA A 519 3.95 49.39 3.07
C ALA A 519 4.11 50.74 2.37
N GLN A 520 3.70 50.82 1.10
CA GLN A 520 3.67 52.09 0.35
C GLN A 520 2.70 53.09 0.99
N LEU A 521 1.52 52.62 1.43
CA LEU A 521 0.59 53.40 2.23
C LEU A 521 1.21 53.89 3.55
N SER A 522 1.97 53.04 4.26
CA SER A 522 2.71 53.44 5.48
C SER A 522 3.77 54.52 5.22
N GLY A 523 4.49 54.44 4.10
CA GLY A 523 5.40 55.51 3.66
C GLY A 523 4.67 56.83 3.38
N GLY A 524 3.49 56.75 2.76
CA GLY A 524 2.59 57.90 2.58
C GLY A 524 2.08 58.48 3.91
N VAL A 525 1.79 57.62 4.89
CA VAL A 525 1.41 58.02 6.26
C VAL A 525 2.55 58.74 6.95
N GLN A 526 3.79 58.26 6.86
CA GLN A 526 4.95 58.94 7.44
C GLN A 526 5.18 60.30 6.79
N ALA A 527 5.12 60.38 5.45
CA ALA A 527 5.24 61.65 4.73
C ALA A 527 4.12 62.64 5.13
N GLY A 528 2.88 62.16 5.23
CA GLY A 528 1.74 62.95 5.67
C GLY A 528 1.87 63.43 7.11
N LEU A 529 2.38 62.59 8.02
CA LEU A 529 2.65 62.98 9.41
C LEU A 529 3.78 64.00 9.52
N SER A 530 4.82 63.89 8.71
CA SER A 530 5.87 64.91 8.64
C SER A 530 5.32 66.26 8.19
N GLN A 531 4.52 66.28 7.11
CA GLN A 531 3.85 67.50 6.64
C GLN A 531 2.89 68.07 7.70
N LEU A 532 2.14 67.21 8.38
CA LEU A 532 1.22 67.62 9.43
C LEU A 532 1.95 68.19 10.65
N ASN A 533 3.10 67.62 11.01
CA ASN A 533 3.94 68.11 12.09
C ASN A 533 4.57 69.47 11.75
N GLU A 534 5.01 69.66 10.51
CA GLU A 534 5.48 70.96 10.00
C GLU A 534 4.36 72.00 10.06
N ALA A 535 3.18 71.70 9.49
CA ALA A 535 2.03 72.58 9.51
C ALA A 535 1.58 72.93 10.94
N SER A 536 1.54 71.95 11.85
CA SER A 536 1.19 72.15 13.26
C SER A 536 2.23 72.99 14.03
N SER A 537 3.50 72.90 13.66
CA SER A 537 4.56 73.75 14.21
C SER A 537 4.42 75.21 13.74
N GLU A 538 4.18 75.42 12.45
CA GLU A 538 3.91 76.76 11.88
C GLU A 538 2.65 77.39 12.50
N LEU A 539 1.62 76.59 12.72
CA LEU A 539 0.39 76.96 13.41
C LEU A 539 0.65 77.44 14.84
N THR A 540 1.45 76.67 15.60
CA THR A 540 1.85 77.01 16.96
C THR A 540 2.61 78.34 16.99
N ALA A 541 3.46 78.58 16.00
CA ALA A 541 4.17 79.86 15.84
C ALA A 541 3.19 81.01 15.54
N GLY A 542 2.22 80.80 14.65
CA GLY A 542 1.17 81.78 14.33
C GLY A 542 0.31 82.16 15.54
N ILE A 543 -0.11 81.18 16.35
CA ILE A 543 -0.87 81.42 17.60
C ILE A 543 -0.02 82.23 18.60
N LYS A 544 1.27 81.90 18.75
CA LYS A 544 2.18 82.67 19.61
C LYS A 544 2.35 84.11 19.13
N GLN A 545 2.44 84.32 17.82
CA GLN A 545 2.51 85.65 17.22
C GLN A 545 1.20 86.44 17.46
N ALA A 546 0.05 85.82 17.24
CA ALA A 546 -1.27 86.41 17.53
C ALA A 546 -1.41 86.79 19.01
N LYS A 547 -0.99 85.90 19.93
CA LYS A 547 -0.98 86.15 21.38
C LYS A 547 -0.05 87.30 21.75
N SER A 548 1.12 87.38 21.12
CA SER A 548 2.03 88.52 21.32
C SER A 548 1.40 89.83 20.86
N GLY A 549 0.75 89.85 19.69
CA GLY A 549 0.05 91.04 19.19
C GLY A 549 -1.12 91.46 20.07
N SER A 550 -1.92 90.51 20.56
CA SER A 550 -3.00 90.77 21.50
C SER A 550 -2.50 91.31 22.85
N ASN A 551 -1.38 90.80 23.37
CA ASN A 551 -0.72 91.38 24.54
C ASN A 551 -0.24 92.82 24.29
N GLU A 552 0.34 93.09 23.13
CA GLU A 552 0.77 94.44 22.75
C GLU A 552 -0.41 95.42 22.68
N ILE A 553 -1.53 95.01 22.07
CA ILE A 553 -2.80 95.76 22.05
C ILE A 553 -3.28 96.02 23.49
N SER A 554 -3.26 95.00 24.35
CA SER A 554 -3.66 95.13 25.76
C SER A 554 -2.80 96.17 26.49
N THR A 555 -1.47 96.12 26.33
CA THR A 555 -0.55 97.10 26.91
C THR A 555 -0.85 98.51 26.41
N LYS A 556 -0.99 98.68 25.09
CA LYS A 556 -1.27 99.99 24.48
C LYS A 556 -2.63 100.56 24.89
N LEU A 557 -3.62 99.71 25.10
CA LEU A 557 -4.93 100.11 25.57
C LEU A 557 -4.90 100.55 27.05
N SER A 558 -4.14 99.85 27.89
CA SER A 558 -3.92 100.27 29.28
C SER A 558 -3.12 101.58 29.37
N GLU A 559 -2.10 101.77 28.53
CA GLU A 559 -1.38 103.04 28.40
C GLU A 559 -2.33 104.18 27.98
N SER A 560 -3.16 103.94 26.95
CA SER A 560 -4.18 104.89 26.48
C SER A 560 -5.16 105.29 27.59
N LYS A 561 -5.57 104.33 28.41
CA LYS A 561 -6.44 104.56 29.57
C LYS A 561 -5.76 105.40 30.66
N GLU A 562 -4.50 105.13 30.95
CA GLU A 562 -3.72 105.89 31.94
C GLU A 562 -3.49 107.34 31.48
N GLU A 563 -3.16 107.53 30.20
CA GLU A 563 -3.03 108.85 29.58
C GLU A 563 -4.36 109.62 29.63
N LEU A 564 -5.48 108.94 29.37
CA LEU A 564 -6.80 109.53 29.49
C LEU A 564 -7.16 109.92 30.93
N GLN A 565 -6.87 109.06 31.90
CA GLN A 565 -7.07 109.37 33.32
C GLN A 565 -6.23 110.58 33.76
N THR A 566 -4.99 110.66 33.27
CA THR A 566 -4.10 111.80 33.50
C THR A 566 -4.67 113.08 32.88
N ALA A 567 -5.15 113.01 31.64
CA ALA A 567 -5.79 114.13 30.94
C ALA A 567 -7.07 114.61 31.66
N SER A 568 -7.96 113.69 32.08
CA SER A 568 -9.18 114.01 32.82
C SER A 568 -8.89 114.60 34.21
N THR A 569 -7.89 114.08 34.93
CA THR A 569 -7.44 114.62 36.23
C THR A 569 -6.82 116.01 36.07
N GLY A 570 -5.97 116.19 35.06
CA GLY A 570 -5.36 117.49 34.72
C GLY A 570 -6.41 118.53 34.36
N LEU A 571 -7.43 118.15 33.57
CA LEU A 571 -8.55 119.02 33.23
C LEU A 571 -9.35 119.40 34.47
N SER A 572 -9.71 118.43 35.32
CA SER A 572 -10.45 118.67 36.56
C SER A 572 -9.70 119.63 37.50
N ALA A 573 -8.38 119.44 37.66
CA ALA A 573 -7.53 120.34 38.43
C ALA A 573 -7.44 121.74 37.80
N GLY A 574 -7.40 121.84 36.47
CA GLY A 574 -7.46 123.10 35.73
C GLY A 574 -8.77 123.85 35.96
N VAL A 575 -9.91 123.17 35.82
CA VAL A 575 -11.26 123.70 36.08
C VAL A 575 -11.41 124.17 37.53
N GLU A 576 -10.90 123.41 38.50
CA GLU A 576 -10.95 123.77 39.92
C GLU A 576 -10.10 125.03 40.23
N LYS A 577 -8.88 125.09 39.69
CA LYS A 577 -7.98 126.26 39.86
C LYS A 577 -8.58 127.53 39.26
N ILE A 578 -9.18 127.42 38.08
CA ILE A 578 -9.93 128.49 37.43
C ILE A 578 -11.07 128.99 38.31
N SER A 579 -11.90 128.07 38.82
CA SER A 579 -13.04 128.40 39.67
C SER A 579 -12.61 129.17 40.93
N LYS A 580 -11.45 128.81 41.52
CA LYS A 580 -10.85 129.51 42.66
C LYS A 580 -10.30 130.90 42.28
N GLY A 581 -9.66 131.04 41.12
CA GLY A 581 -9.14 132.31 40.61
C GLY A 581 -10.24 133.35 40.34
N PHE A 582 -11.34 132.92 39.73
CA PHE A 582 -12.51 133.76 39.46
C PHE A 582 -13.21 134.26 40.73
N SER A 583 -13.26 133.44 41.77
CA SER A 583 -13.96 133.78 43.04
C SER A 583 -13.34 134.96 43.79
N GLN A 584 -12.12 135.39 43.45
CA GLN A 584 -11.38 136.43 44.19
C GLN A 584 -11.42 137.82 43.54
N SER A 585 -12.11 138.01 42.41
CA SER A 585 -12.29 139.31 41.70
C SER A 585 -10.99 140.11 41.51
N ASN A 586 -9.84 139.45 41.39
CA ASN A 586 -8.52 140.07 41.27
C ASN A 586 -7.94 139.76 39.89
N LEU A 587 -7.75 140.81 39.09
CA LEU A 587 -7.28 140.69 37.71
C LEU A 587 -5.90 140.02 37.57
N ALA A 588 -4.98 140.27 38.50
CA ALA A 588 -3.65 139.64 38.46
C ALA A 588 -3.77 138.13 38.71
N LYS A 589 -4.64 137.72 39.63
CA LYS A 589 -4.93 136.30 39.89
C LYS A 589 -5.70 135.65 38.75
N LEU A 590 -6.51 136.42 38.02
CA LEU A 590 -7.16 135.96 36.80
C LEU A 590 -6.16 135.70 35.67
N GLN A 591 -5.22 136.61 35.43
CA GLN A 591 -4.15 136.40 34.44
C GLN A 591 -3.26 135.20 34.81
N GLU A 592 -2.94 135.04 36.09
CA GLU A 592 -2.24 133.84 36.61
C GLU A 592 -3.06 132.58 36.36
N SER A 593 -4.38 132.59 36.64
CA SER A 593 -5.27 131.46 36.43
C SER A 593 -5.42 131.09 34.94
N ILE A 594 -5.43 132.07 34.04
CA ILE A 594 -5.48 131.84 32.59
C ILE A 594 -4.13 131.33 32.07
N ALA A 595 -3.00 131.83 32.60
CA ALA A 595 -1.69 131.28 32.27
C ALA A 595 -1.54 129.83 32.74
N MET A 596 -2.11 129.49 33.90
CA MET A 596 -2.19 128.11 34.39
C MET A 596 -3.14 127.25 33.55
N LEU A 597 -4.22 127.81 32.99
CA LEU A 597 -5.10 127.09 32.05
C LEU A 597 -4.40 126.81 30.72
N ASP A 598 -3.62 127.76 30.23
CA ASP A 598 -2.82 127.62 29.01
C ASP A 598 -1.78 126.48 29.17
N ASP A 599 -1.12 126.42 30.34
CA ASP A 599 -0.22 125.32 30.71
C ASP A 599 -0.98 123.98 30.84
N ALA A 600 -2.10 123.95 31.56
CA ALA A 600 -2.91 122.75 31.74
C ALA A 600 -3.47 122.21 30.42
N THR A 601 -4.00 123.07 29.54
CA THR A 601 -4.50 122.68 28.20
C THR A 601 -3.37 122.23 27.28
N SER A 602 -2.16 122.75 27.45
CA SER A 602 -0.97 122.29 26.71
C SER A 602 -0.53 120.90 27.16
N GLN A 603 -0.53 120.62 28.47
CA GLN A 603 -0.26 119.29 29.01
C GLN A 603 -1.34 118.27 28.60
N ILE A 604 -2.61 118.69 28.62
CA ILE A 604 -3.73 117.86 28.15
C ILE A 604 -3.61 117.59 26.64
N LYS A 605 -3.12 118.55 25.85
CA LYS A 605 -2.85 118.37 24.41
C LYS A 605 -1.72 117.38 24.14
N GLU A 606 -0.64 117.44 24.92
CA GLU A 606 0.44 116.46 24.82
C GLU A 606 -0.08 115.05 25.12
N GLY A 607 -0.89 114.91 26.19
CA GLY A 607 -1.56 113.65 26.55
C GLY A 607 -2.51 113.14 25.46
N SER A 608 -3.35 114.00 24.89
CA SER A 608 -4.28 113.60 23.80
C SER A 608 -3.57 113.22 22.51
N SER A 609 -2.42 113.84 22.22
CA SER A 609 -1.62 113.52 21.04
C SER A 609 -0.97 112.13 21.18
N LYS A 610 -0.45 111.80 22.37
CA LYS A 610 0.07 110.47 22.67
C LYS A 610 -1.03 109.41 22.65
N LEU A 611 -2.21 109.71 23.18
CA LEU A 611 -3.39 108.85 23.13
C LEU A 611 -3.81 108.56 21.68
N LYS A 612 -3.85 109.59 20.82
CA LYS A 612 -4.11 109.42 19.38
C LYS A 612 -3.06 108.55 18.70
N GLU A 613 -1.78 108.73 19.01
CA GLU A 613 -0.71 107.87 18.47
C GLU A 613 -0.84 106.42 18.94
N GLY A 614 -1.13 106.21 20.23
CA GLY A 614 -1.36 104.90 20.83
C GLY A 614 -2.55 104.15 20.20
N THR A 615 -3.64 104.86 19.87
CA THR A 615 -4.83 104.27 19.22
C THR A 615 -4.62 103.97 17.73
N ILE A 616 -3.76 104.72 17.03
CA ILE A 616 -3.30 104.36 15.67
C ILE A 616 -2.48 103.06 15.72
N GLN A 617 -1.54 102.96 16.67
CA GLN A 617 -0.75 101.74 16.87
C GLN A 617 -1.64 100.54 17.25
N ASN A 618 -2.67 100.76 18.09
CA ASN A 618 -3.67 99.75 18.44
C ASN A 618 -4.39 99.20 17.20
N THR A 619 -4.88 100.08 16.31
CA THR A 619 -5.54 99.67 15.06
C THR A 619 -4.61 98.87 14.16
N ALA A 620 -3.37 99.31 13.98
CA ALA A 620 -2.37 98.55 13.22
C ALA A 620 -2.05 97.18 13.84
N GLY A 621 -2.05 97.08 15.18
CA GLY A 621 -1.92 95.82 15.91
C GLY A 621 -3.09 94.87 15.64
N VAL A 622 -4.33 95.38 15.67
CA VAL A 622 -5.54 94.58 15.40
C VAL A 622 -5.59 94.09 13.95
N GLU A 623 -5.15 94.90 12.98
CA GLU A 623 -5.07 94.47 11.57
C GLU A 623 -4.03 93.36 11.36
N LYS A 624 -2.85 93.47 11.99
CA LYS A 624 -1.84 92.40 11.97
C LYS A 624 -2.36 91.11 12.59
N LEU A 625 -3.04 91.21 13.73
CA LEU A 625 -3.67 90.08 14.39
C LEU A 625 -4.73 89.43 13.49
N SER A 626 -5.58 90.22 12.83
CA SER A 626 -6.59 89.72 11.89
C SER A 626 -5.96 88.94 10.73
N GLY A 627 -4.84 89.43 10.18
CA GLY A 627 -4.08 88.70 9.17
C GLY A 627 -3.56 87.36 9.66
N ALA A 628 -3.02 87.33 10.89
CA ALA A 628 -2.55 86.09 11.51
C ALA A 628 -3.69 85.07 11.73
N ILE A 629 -4.86 85.52 12.22
CA ILE A 629 -6.02 84.64 12.44
C ILE A 629 -6.56 84.07 11.12
N ASN A 630 -6.62 84.87 10.05
CA ASN A 630 -7.05 84.37 8.73
C ASN A 630 -6.10 83.29 8.18
N GLN A 631 -4.79 83.48 8.35
CA GLN A 631 -3.81 82.46 7.95
C GLN A 631 -3.95 81.17 8.78
N LEU A 632 -4.30 81.26 10.06
CA LEU A 632 -4.63 80.09 10.88
C LEU A 632 -5.86 79.34 10.34
N ASP A 633 -6.90 80.06 9.89
CA ASP A 633 -8.12 79.48 9.33
C ASP A 633 -7.87 78.75 7.99
N GLU A 634 -7.05 79.33 7.11
CA GLU A 634 -6.64 78.65 5.87
C GLU A 634 -5.85 77.35 6.15
N ASN A 635 -4.94 77.40 7.12
CA ASN A 635 -4.17 76.23 7.55
C ASN A 635 -5.05 75.17 8.23
N SER A 636 -6.10 75.59 8.95
CA SER A 636 -7.11 74.70 9.54
C SER A 636 -7.80 73.80 8.50
N ALA A 637 -8.12 74.32 7.32
CA ALA A 637 -8.77 73.55 6.26
C ALA A 637 -7.87 72.44 5.70
N GLN A 638 -6.58 72.74 5.49
CA GLN A 638 -5.59 71.76 5.04
C GLN A 638 -5.35 70.66 6.09
N LEU A 639 -5.34 71.04 7.37
CA LEU A 639 -5.18 70.12 8.50
C LEU A 639 -6.34 69.12 8.60
N THR A 640 -7.58 69.59 8.41
CA THR A 640 -8.78 68.74 8.37
C THR A 640 -8.73 67.75 7.20
N ASP A 641 -8.39 68.21 5.99
CA ASP A 641 -8.24 67.32 4.83
C ASP A 641 -7.14 66.27 5.04
N GLY A 642 -5.97 66.68 5.55
CA GLY A 642 -4.86 65.79 5.85
C GLY A 642 -5.20 64.73 6.90
N SER A 643 -5.83 65.12 8.01
CA SER A 643 -6.24 64.19 9.07
C SER A 643 -7.32 63.19 8.62
N GLN A 644 -8.25 63.62 7.76
CA GLN A 644 -9.27 62.74 7.19
C GLN A 644 -8.68 61.73 6.21
N LYS A 645 -7.75 62.15 5.34
CA LYS A 645 -7.02 61.25 4.42
C LYS A 645 -6.22 60.20 5.20
N LEU A 646 -5.55 60.60 6.27
CA LEU A 646 -4.83 59.70 7.17
C LEU A 646 -5.77 58.66 7.80
N SER A 647 -6.90 59.10 8.35
CA SER A 647 -7.90 58.21 8.95
C SER A 647 -8.45 57.20 7.95
N ASN A 648 -8.78 57.64 6.73
CA ASN A 648 -9.26 56.76 5.66
C ASN A 648 -8.20 55.72 5.25
N GLY A 649 -6.94 56.15 5.05
CA GLY A 649 -5.83 55.25 4.68
C GLY A 649 -5.53 54.21 5.75
N LEU A 650 -5.58 54.59 7.04
CA LEU A 650 -5.44 53.66 8.15
C LEU A 650 -6.61 52.70 8.27
N GLY A 651 -7.83 53.15 7.95
CA GLY A 651 -9.01 52.29 7.86
C GLY A 651 -8.87 51.20 6.79
N GLU A 652 -8.32 51.54 5.62
CA GLU A 652 -8.00 50.55 4.59
C GLU A 652 -6.88 49.60 5.02
N PHE A 653 -5.83 50.14 5.65
CA PHE A 653 -4.72 49.33 6.16
C PHE A 653 -5.18 48.33 7.22
N LYS A 654 -6.09 48.73 8.12
CA LYS A 654 -6.71 47.85 9.12
C LYS A 654 -7.53 46.72 8.51
N LYS A 655 -8.33 46.99 7.47
CA LYS A 655 -9.08 45.94 6.77
C LYS A 655 -8.14 44.93 6.12
N ARG A 656 -7.05 45.39 5.52
CA ARG A 656 -6.04 44.53 4.89
C ARG A 656 -5.25 43.72 5.93
N SER A 657 -4.87 44.31 7.07
CA SER A 657 -4.17 43.59 8.14
C SER A 657 -5.02 42.48 8.78
N GLN A 658 -6.35 42.60 8.75
CA GLN A 658 -7.26 41.54 9.21
C GLN A 658 -7.26 40.31 8.29
N SER A 659 -7.01 40.46 6.99
CA SER A 659 -6.83 39.33 6.06
C SER A 659 -5.60 38.48 6.44
N LEU A 660 -4.50 39.13 6.86
CA LEU A 660 -3.31 38.44 7.36
C LEU A 660 -3.57 37.54 8.59
N ASN A 661 -4.55 37.87 9.44
CA ASN A 661 -4.89 37.07 10.61
C ASN A 661 -5.46 35.68 10.25
N GLN A 662 -6.07 35.51 9.08
CA GLN A 662 -6.52 34.19 8.64
C GLN A 662 -5.33 33.28 8.29
N LEU A 663 -4.26 33.87 7.75
CA LEU A 663 -3.03 33.17 7.37
C LEU A 663 -2.16 32.80 8.58
N ALA A 664 -2.18 33.63 9.63
CA ALA A 664 -1.51 33.32 10.89
C ALA A 664 -1.89 31.93 11.44
N ASN A 665 -3.14 31.52 11.27
CA ASN A 665 -3.64 30.25 11.83
C ASN A 665 -3.49 29.05 10.87
N ILE A 666 -2.69 29.16 9.81
CA ILE A 666 -2.50 28.08 8.83
C ILE A 666 -1.86 26.84 9.45
N ASN A 667 -1.04 27.02 10.49
CA ASN A 667 -0.49 25.91 11.28
C ASN A 667 -1.59 25.09 11.93
N GLU A 668 -2.56 25.73 12.58
CA GLU A 668 -3.65 25.03 13.28
C GLU A 668 -4.71 24.49 12.32
N THR A 669 -5.01 25.22 11.25
CA THR A 669 -6.15 24.91 10.37
C THR A 669 -5.80 23.92 9.26
N ALA A 670 -4.54 23.87 8.82
CA ALA A 670 -4.14 23.05 7.67
C ALA A 670 -2.91 22.18 7.95
N ILE A 671 -1.79 22.76 8.38
CA ILE A 671 -0.49 22.05 8.45
C ILE A 671 -0.51 20.96 9.54
N ASN A 672 -0.91 21.29 10.77
CA ASN A 672 -0.94 20.33 11.87
C ASN A 672 -1.97 19.21 11.64
N PRO A 673 -3.21 19.47 11.17
CA PRO A 673 -4.14 18.42 10.78
C PRO A 673 -3.62 17.48 9.70
N LEU A 674 -2.97 17.99 8.64
CA LEU A 674 -2.37 17.14 7.61
C LEU A 674 -1.22 16.30 8.15
N ALA A 675 -0.33 16.89 8.95
CA ALA A 675 0.76 16.17 9.61
C ALA A 675 0.22 15.04 10.51
N ALA A 676 -0.88 15.28 11.24
CA ALA A 676 -1.54 14.26 12.05
C ALA A 676 -2.14 13.13 11.20
N ALA A 677 -2.75 13.47 10.04
CA ALA A 677 -3.25 12.47 9.10
C ALA A 677 -2.12 11.60 8.52
N LEU A 678 -0.98 12.20 8.15
CA LEU A 678 0.20 11.49 7.67
C LEU A 678 0.81 10.56 8.73
N ARG A 679 0.85 11.00 10.00
CA ARG A 679 1.27 10.11 11.12
C ARG A 679 0.37 8.89 11.26
N LYS A 680 -0.95 9.06 11.12
CA LYS A 680 -1.91 7.94 11.11
C LYS A 680 -1.71 7.03 9.91
N LEU A 681 -1.47 7.60 8.72
CA LEU A 681 -1.17 6.83 7.51
C LEU A 681 0.09 5.98 7.70
N ASN A 682 1.19 6.58 8.19
CA ASN A 682 2.42 5.85 8.49
C ASN A 682 2.18 4.71 9.48
N THR A 683 1.41 4.95 10.54
CA THR A 683 1.06 3.91 11.51
C THR A 683 0.30 2.76 10.84
N GLY A 684 -0.65 3.06 9.97
CA GLY A 684 -1.38 2.06 9.18
C GLY A 684 -0.48 1.29 8.21
N LEU A 685 0.51 1.96 7.61
CA LEU A 685 1.47 1.32 6.72
C LEU A 685 2.45 0.41 7.44
N THR A 686 2.89 0.78 8.65
CA THR A 686 3.67 -0.11 9.51
C THR A 686 2.86 -1.36 9.88
N GLN A 687 1.59 -1.20 10.25
CA GLN A 687 0.71 -2.35 10.53
C GLN A 687 0.48 -3.24 9.31
N LEU A 688 0.35 -2.64 8.12
CA LEU A 688 0.24 -3.37 6.87
C LEU A 688 1.52 -4.17 6.60
N ASP A 689 2.69 -3.54 6.74
CA ASP A 689 3.98 -4.22 6.54
C ASP A 689 4.16 -5.40 7.51
N GLU A 690 3.90 -5.19 8.80
CA GLU A 690 3.89 -6.26 9.82
C GLU A 690 2.93 -7.41 9.43
N SER A 691 1.72 -7.08 8.98
CA SER A 691 0.72 -8.06 8.56
C SER A 691 1.16 -8.82 7.30
N THR A 692 1.78 -8.14 6.33
CA THR A 692 2.34 -8.78 5.14
C THR A 692 3.52 -9.69 5.49
N GLY A 693 4.35 -9.31 6.47
CA GLY A 693 5.40 -10.16 7.01
C GLY A 693 4.86 -11.44 7.66
N GLN A 694 3.79 -11.34 8.45
CA GLN A 694 3.10 -12.50 9.02
C GLN A 694 2.48 -13.39 7.95
N LEU A 695 1.81 -12.79 6.96
CA LEU A 695 1.20 -13.49 5.85
C LEU A 695 2.26 -14.22 5.01
N LYS A 696 3.41 -13.58 4.77
CA LYS A 696 4.56 -14.17 4.07
C LYS A 696 5.12 -15.38 4.83
N ALA A 697 5.33 -15.24 6.14
CA ALA A 697 5.81 -16.35 6.97
C ALA A 697 4.84 -17.54 6.97
N GLY A 698 3.53 -17.27 7.04
CA GLY A 698 2.49 -18.30 6.94
C GLY A 698 2.48 -18.98 5.56
N SER A 699 2.56 -18.19 4.50
CA SER A 699 2.60 -18.67 3.11
C SER A 699 3.87 -19.48 2.81
N ASP A 700 5.03 -19.07 3.31
CA ASP A 700 6.29 -19.84 3.21
C ASP A 700 6.19 -21.19 3.93
N LYS A 701 5.59 -21.21 5.11
CA LYS A 701 5.34 -22.46 5.85
C LYS A 701 4.40 -23.37 5.08
N TYR A 702 3.31 -22.81 4.52
CA TYR A 702 2.38 -23.56 3.69
C TYR A 702 3.08 -24.15 2.45
N GLN A 703 3.84 -23.33 1.71
CA GLN A 703 4.62 -23.76 0.54
C GLN A 703 5.60 -24.88 0.89
N ALA A 704 6.30 -24.78 2.02
CA ALA A 704 7.26 -25.79 2.47
C ALA A 704 6.57 -27.13 2.78
N SER A 705 5.51 -27.12 3.61
CA SER A 705 4.72 -28.33 3.91
C SER A 705 4.08 -28.92 2.65
N TYR A 706 3.66 -28.06 1.73
CA TYR A 706 3.06 -28.47 0.48
C TYR A 706 4.07 -29.15 -0.46
N ASN A 707 5.29 -28.61 -0.57
CA ASN A 707 6.35 -29.23 -1.35
C ASN A 707 6.72 -30.62 -0.80
N GLU A 708 6.69 -30.79 0.52
CA GLU A 708 6.89 -32.10 1.17
C GLU A 708 5.76 -33.08 0.82
N PHE A 709 4.50 -32.63 0.88
CA PHE A 709 3.35 -33.43 0.43
C PHE A 709 3.45 -33.82 -1.05
N ALA A 710 3.74 -32.87 -1.93
CA ALA A 710 3.89 -33.09 -3.37
C ALA A 710 5.01 -34.08 -3.67
N LYS A 711 6.13 -33.98 -2.93
CA LYS A 711 7.22 -34.95 -3.02
C LYS A 711 6.77 -36.33 -2.56
N GLY A 712 6.12 -36.45 -1.41
CA GLY A 712 5.60 -37.72 -0.91
C GLY A 712 4.59 -38.37 -1.86
N LEU A 713 3.79 -37.56 -2.56
CA LEU A 713 2.86 -38.04 -3.58
C LEU A 713 3.60 -38.62 -4.80
N LYS A 714 4.64 -37.93 -5.27
CA LYS A 714 5.51 -38.40 -6.37
C LYS A 714 6.25 -39.68 -5.98
N ASP A 715 6.75 -39.74 -4.75
CA ASP A 715 7.41 -40.93 -4.20
C ASP A 715 6.42 -42.11 -4.10
N TYR A 716 5.19 -41.87 -3.61
CA TYR A 716 4.14 -42.91 -3.52
C TYR A 716 3.72 -43.42 -4.90
N LYS A 717 3.61 -42.55 -5.91
CA LYS A 717 3.38 -42.99 -7.29
C LYS A 717 4.52 -43.89 -7.75
N ALA A 718 5.76 -43.38 -7.69
CA ALA A 718 6.92 -44.04 -8.28
C ALA A 718 7.26 -45.36 -7.59
N GLN A 719 7.22 -45.40 -6.26
CA GLN A 719 7.61 -46.58 -5.47
C GLN A 719 6.43 -47.50 -5.13
N GLY A 720 5.20 -46.98 -5.14
CA GLY A 720 4.01 -47.74 -4.78
C GLY A 720 3.27 -48.24 -6.02
N ILE A 721 2.71 -47.31 -6.79
CA ILE A 721 1.79 -47.63 -7.89
C ILE A 721 2.56 -48.15 -9.10
N ASP A 722 3.65 -47.50 -9.50
CA ASP A 722 4.42 -47.88 -10.69
C ASP A 722 5.13 -49.23 -10.48
N GLU A 723 5.66 -49.49 -9.28
CA GLU A 723 6.20 -50.80 -8.92
C GLU A 723 5.11 -51.89 -8.91
N LEU A 724 3.91 -51.58 -8.38
CA LEU A 724 2.79 -52.51 -8.37
C LEU A 724 2.32 -52.85 -9.79
N SER A 725 2.16 -51.85 -10.65
CA SER A 725 1.84 -51.99 -12.08
C SER A 725 2.86 -52.85 -12.82
N ASN A 726 4.15 -52.69 -12.52
CA ASN A 726 5.19 -53.51 -13.12
C ASN A 726 5.09 -54.98 -12.67
N LYS A 727 4.85 -55.24 -11.39
CA LYS A 727 4.70 -56.62 -10.88
C LYS A 727 3.46 -57.34 -11.41
N THR A 728 2.36 -56.62 -11.68
CA THR A 728 1.18 -57.26 -12.27
C THR A 728 1.36 -57.65 -13.72
N LYS A 729 2.26 -56.98 -14.47
CA LYS A 729 2.64 -57.41 -15.83
C LYS A 729 3.33 -58.77 -15.82
N ASP A 730 4.20 -59.04 -14.85
CA ASP A 730 4.85 -60.35 -14.72
C ASP A 730 3.83 -61.46 -14.44
N VAL A 731 2.79 -61.16 -13.66
CA VAL A 731 1.69 -62.10 -13.35
C VAL A 731 0.85 -62.38 -14.59
N GLN A 732 0.59 -61.36 -15.41
CA GLN A 732 -0.10 -61.54 -16.70
C GLN A 732 0.72 -62.44 -17.64
N GLU A 733 2.04 -62.24 -17.70
CA GLU A 733 2.91 -63.06 -18.56
C GLU A 733 2.88 -64.54 -18.18
N VAL A 734 2.86 -64.85 -16.87
CA VAL A 734 2.66 -66.23 -16.36
C VAL A 734 1.30 -66.78 -16.77
N SER A 735 0.24 -65.97 -16.65
CA SER A 735 -1.13 -66.36 -17.03
C SER A 735 -1.20 -66.76 -18.50
N ASP A 736 -0.68 -65.91 -19.38
CA ASP A 736 -0.67 -66.15 -20.82
C ASP A 736 0.07 -67.45 -21.17
N ILE A 737 1.21 -67.72 -20.51
CA ILE A 737 1.99 -68.96 -20.71
C ILE A 737 1.22 -70.19 -20.26
N LEU A 738 0.55 -70.14 -19.11
CA LEU A 738 -0.26 -71.25 -18.60
C LEU A 738 -1.43 -71.56 -19.54
N ASP A 739 -2.10 -70.54 -20.05
CA ASP A 739 -3.19 -70.70 -21.03
C ASP A 739 -2.68 -71.33 -22.33
N GLN A 740 -1.51 -70.90 -22.84
CA GLN A 740 -0.89 -71.54 -24.01
C GLN A 740 -0.46 -72.98 -23.73
N MET A 741 0.07 -73.28 -22.55
CA MET A 741 0.44 -74.64 -22.15
C MET A 741 -0.78 -75.56 -22.05
N SER A 742 -1.88 -75.08 -21.46
CA SER A 742 -3.14 -75.83 -21.38
C SER A 742 -3.67 -76.13 -22.78
N LYS A 743 -3.70 -75.12 -23.65
CA LYS A 743 -4.06 -75.28 -25.07
C LYS A 743 -3.19 -76.32 -25.78
N LEU A 744 -1.87 -76.24 -25.65
CA LEU A 744 -0.93 -77.18 -26.24
C LEU A 744 -1.12 -78.61 -25.72
N SER A 745 -1.43 -78.78 -24.44
CA SER A 745 -1.69 -80.09 -23.86
C SER A 745 -2.96 -80.73 -24.46
N LYS A 746 -4.00 -79.93 -24.69
CA LYS A 746 -5.25 -80.35 -25.37
C LYS A 746 -5.01 -80.66 -26.85
N GLU A 747 -4.17 -79.89 -27.54
CA GLU A 747 -3.80 -80.17 -28.93
C GLU A 747 -2.95 -81.45 -29.08
N ASN A 748 -2.08 -81.74 -28.09
CA ASN A 748 -1.24 -82.93 -28.06
C ASN A 748 -1.83 -84.06 -27.20
N ASN A 749 -3.16 -84.17 -27.14
CA ASN A 749 -3.86 -85.10 -26.27
C ASN A 749 -3.87 -86.56 -26.75
N SER A 750 -3.50 -86.81 -28.01
CA SER A 750 -3.47 -88.15 -28.62
C SER A 750 -2.22 -88.39 -29.47
N ILE A 751 -1.77 -89.64 -29.50
CA ILE A 751 -0.65 -90.13 -30.30
C ILE A 751 -1.16 -90.86 -31.54
N SER A 752 -2.26 -91.61 -31.43
CA SER A 752 -2.89 -92.30 -32.55
C SER A 752 -3.87 -91.43 -33.36
N GLY A 753 -4.24 -90.26 -32.84
CA GLY A 753 -5.16 -89.30 -33.44
C GLY A 753 -6.44 -89.14 -32.62
N SER A 754 -7.05 -87.96 -32.67
CA SER A 754 -8.35 -87.68 -32.02
C SER A 754 -9.23 -86.83 -32.93
N THR A 755 -10.51 -86.77 -32.61
CA THR A 755 -11.46 -85.74 -33.09
C THR A 755 -12.01 -84.95 -31.90
N ASP A 756 -12.73 -83.87 -32.17
CA ASP A 756 -13.39 -83.05 -31.15
C ASP A 756 -14.58 -83.78 -30.49
N ASP A 757 -14.98 -84.94 -31.02
CA ASP A 757 -16.03 -85.80 -30.45
C ASP A 757 -15.56 -86.57 -29.20
N PHE A 758 -14.27 -86.49 -28.87
CA PHE A 758 -13.66 -87.20 -27.75
C PHE A 758 -13.03 -86.27 -26.72
N GLU A 759 -13.21 -86.61 -25.45
CA GLU A 759 -12.26 -86.19 -24.41
C GLU A 759 -11.10 -87.19 -24.42
N THR A 760 -10.04 -86.86 -25.14
CA THR A 760 -8.91 -87.78 -25.34
C THR A 760 -7.81 -87.54 -24.32
N ARG A 761 -7.34 -88.63 -23.72
CA ARG A 761 -6.23 -88.66 -22.78
C ARG A 761 -5.24 -89.70 -23.25
N SER A 762 -3.98 -89.31 -23.39
CA SER A 762 -2.92 -90.22 -23.80
C SER A 762 -1.80 -90.31 -22.78
N ARG A 763 -1.33 -91.54 -22.63
CA ARG A 763 -0.19 -91.89 -21.79
C ARG A 763 0.68 -92.90 -22.51
N ILE A 764 1.97 -92.80 -22.27
CA ILE A 764 2.96 -93.74 -22.80
C ILE A 764 3.52 -94.49 -21.62
N ILE A 765 3.45 -95.82 -21.66
CA ILE A 765 4.12 -96.70 -20.73
C ILE A 765 5.28 -97.33 -21.48
N GLN A 766 6.48 -96.84 -21.19
CA GLN A 766 7.68 -97.31 -21.83
C GLN A 766 8.44 -98.23 -20.87
N LYS A 767 8.81 -99.40 -21.40
CA LYS A 767 9.62 -100.41 -20.75
C LYS A 767 10.98 -100.42 -21.43
N ILE A 768 12.03 -100.09 -20.69
CA ILE A 768 13.39 -99.97 -21.19
C ILE A 768 14.24 -101.11 -20.62
N LYS A 769 14.91 -101.85 -21.52
CA LYS A 769 15.79 -102.99 -21.19
C LYS A 769 17.21 -102.80 -21.70
#